data_AF-A0AAE4FKS5-F1
#
_entry.id   AF-A0AAE4FKS5-F1
#
_cell.length_a   1.000
_cell.length_b   1.000
_cell.length_c   1.000
_cell.angle_alpha   90.00
_cell.angle_beta   90.00
_cell.angle_gamma   90.00
#
_symmetry.space_group_name_H-M   'P 1'
#
loop_
_entity.id
_entity.type
_entity.pdbx_description
1 polymer ?
#
loop_
_entity_poly.entity_id
_entity_poly.type
_entity_poly.pdbx_seq_one_letter_code
_entity_poly.pdbx_strand_id
1 'polypeptide(L)'
;MKNIFKIYKRDLKNIITNWVAIVVMLGLMILPSLYAWFNIKSSWDPYSNTKSISVAIVNKDKTAFLKGETINVGGELVNKLKMNKNIGWKFVDEKEAEGGVKYGKYYASVVIPEDFSYKILSITRDKQEKPVLIYSVNEKINAVAPKITSKGVTTVQSEITKTFVKTINGIIFEIFNNLGIELEKGKPKLKDLMNMIFYVNDKIPEINSSIDKLEKGAITLEEFIEKINKDIPLIKDTINRALTAGDKTKSFLSKSKEGINNVAPYIKQDLIIAKKINNTSEILIGEGLGLIEKNSPKAKENLVSAKDKLTTVKEILNSILELVDIINKDKNNIIMNDFQNKIKDMKERINNKIENINIIISSIDRGEKVSLEALNRLKNKSNGIDTILEKTIDDFNPKIVPAINNVLNDLIVTADNTIQLLKNANENLPEATELLDNGYAGAEKGIRGIKILKSNLPSIEKSIGEVSNKLKTLDNDERLNEVIKLMKNNSKMESDFISNPIEIKENRIYPIPNYGSAMTPFFTTLSLWVGALILVSILSVDVKDIKGVKKLKIHEKYFGRYFTFMTIAIFQALIVSLGDIYLLKVYVSNKSIFILFSIFISIVFSMIIYTLVSVFGNIGKALGVILLVLQISASGGTFPIEVTPPFFQNINPLLPFTYAISGMREAAGGVIEAILLKDIVVLLIYFTLSILLALLLKKKLDKINKNFVRKFKESGVVGE
;
A
#
# COMPACT_ATOMS: atom_id res chain seq x y z
N MET A 1 -27.03 12.00 57.52
CA MET A 1 -27.98 10.95 57.08
C MET A 1 -29.40 11.11 57.62
N LYS A 2 -29.65 11.34 58.93
CA LYS A 2 -31.02 11.48 59.48
C LYS A 2 -31.92 12.47 58.71
N ASN A 3 -31.38 13.62 58.29
CA ASN A 3 -32.13 14.63 57.53
C ASN A 3 -32.45 14.22 56.08
N ILE A 4 -31.55 13.46 55.43
CA ILE A 4 -31.76 12.90 54.08
C ILE A 4 -33.00 11.99 54.09
N PHE A 5 -33.04 11.05 55.03
CA PHE A 5 -34.19 10.13 55.16
C PHE A 5 -35.49 10.84 55.58
N LYS A 6 -35.41 11.93 56.36
CA LYS A 6 -36.59 12.75 56.67
C LYS A 6 -37.20 13.41 55.42
N ILE A 7 -36.37 13.91 54.50
CA ILE A 7 -36.82 14.49 53.23
C ILE A 7 -37.50 13.41 52.39
N TYR A 8 -36.82 12.28 52.20
CA TYR A 8 -37.34 11.16 51.42
C TYR A 8 -38.66 10.60 51.97
N LYS A 9 -38.74 10.33 53.29
CA LYS A 9 -39.96 9.83 53.94
C LYS A 9 -41.12 10.83 53.84
N ARG A 10 -40.84 12.13 53.94
CA ARG A 10 -41.85 13.18 53.73
C ARG A 10 -42.37 13.17 52.30
N ASP A 11 -41.47 13.08 51.32
CA ASP A 11 -41.86 13.06 49.91
C ASP A 11 -42.74 11.83 49.58
N LEU A 12 -42.34 10.63 50.03
CA LEU A 12 -43.15 9.41 49.93
C LEU A 12 -44.52 9.56 50.61
N LYS A 13 -44.55 10.08 51.84
CA LYS A 13 -45.81 10.32 52.55
C LYS A 13 -46.71 11.27 51.76
N ASN A 14 -46.17 12.37 51.23
CA ASN A 14 -46.93 13.34 50.45
C ASN A 14 -47.47 12.73 49.15
N ILE A 15 -46.69 11.88 48.50
CA ILE A 15 -47.14 11.15 47.30
C ILE A 15 -48.29 10.21 47.65
N ILE A 16 -48.14 9.37 48.67
CA ILE A 16 -49.13 8.34 49.04
C ILE A 16 -50.40 8.96 49.67
N THR A 17 -50.31 10.14 50.28
CA THR A 17 -51.48 10.79 50.92
C THR A 17 -52.30 11.63 49.93
N ASN A 18 -51.74 12.01 48.78
CA ASN A 18 -52.43 12.85 47.79
C ASN A 18 -52.78 12.04 46.54
N TRP A 19 -54.07 11.81 46.30
CA TRP A 19 -54.54 10.98 45.18
C TRP A 19 -54.10 11.53 43.81
N VAL A 20 -54.04 12.85 43.61
CA VAL A 20 -53.55 13.48 42.37
C VAL A 20 -52.06 13.16 42.19
N ALA A 21 -51.27 13.24 43.26
CA ALA A 21 -49.87 12.89 43.23
C ALA A 21 -49.66 11.41 42.89
N ILE A 22 -50.49 10.49 43.40
CA ILE A 22 -50.44 9.08 43.03
C ILE A 22 -50.70 8.90 41.53
N VAL A 23 -51.76 9.50 40.99
CA VAL A 23 -52.11 9.39 39.56
C VAL A 23 -50.98 9.91 38.68
N VAL A 24 -50.40 11.07 39.02
CA VAL A 24 -49.24 11.62 38.31
C VAL A 24 -48.04 10.68 38.41
N MET A 25 -47.74 10.11 39.59
CA MET A 25 -46.61 9.19 39.77
C MET A 25 -46.80 7.88 38.99
N LEU A 26 -48.00 7.31 38.96
CA LEU A 26 -48.31 6.14 38.14
C LEU A 26 -48.14 6.45 36.66
N GLY A 27 -48.62 7.61 36.20
CA GLY A 27 -48.40 8.09 34.84
C GLY A 27 -46.90 8.19 34.51
N LEU A 28 -46.11 8.83 35.39
CA LEU A 28 -44.67 8.96 35.24
C LEU A 28 -43.94 7.60 35.23
N MET A 29 -44.43 6.62 35.97
CA MET A 29 -43.87 5.27 36.03
C MET A 29 -44.16 4.45 34.75
N ILE A 30 -45.32 4.63 34.12
CA ILE A 30 -45.76 3.85 32.96
C ILE A 30 -45.33 4.48 31.63
N LEU A 31 -45.36 5.81 31.53
CA LEU A 31 -45.16 6.55 30.27
C LEU A 31 -43.89 6.16 29.50
N PRO A 32 -42.73 5.95 30.13
CA PRO A 32 -41.52 5.56 29.40
C PRO A 32 -41.64 4.15 28.81
N SER A 33 -42.28 3.23 29.54
CA SER A 33 -42.50 1.85 29.10
C SER A 33 -43.37 1.78 27.86
N LEU A 34 -44.36 2.65 27.71
CA LEU A 34 -45.18 2.74 26.48
C LEU A 34 -44.33 3.02 25.24
N TYR A 35 -43.32 3.90 25.38
CA TYR A 35 -42.40 4.19 24.27
C TYR A 35 -41.61 2.93 23.88
N ALA A 36 -41.01 2.22 24.84
CA ALA A 36 -40.32 0.96 24.54
C ALA A 36 -41.27 -0.04 23.89
N TRP A 37 -42.46 -0.25 24.47
CA TRP A 37 -43.33 -1.31 24.04
C TRP A 37 -43.89 -1.12 22.64
N PHE A 38 -44.33 0.08 22.28
CA PHE A 38 -44.81 0.35 20.93
C PHE A 38 -43.70 0.20 19.87
N ASN A 39 -42.47 0.63 20.19
CA ASN A 39 -41.36 0.52 19.25
C ASN A 39 -40.85 -0.92 19.09
N ILE A 40 -40.75 -1.68 20.19
CA ILE A 40 -40.42 -3.12 20.15
C ILE A 40 -41.49 -3.88 19.36
N LYS A 41 -42.78 -3.59 19.60
CA LYS A 41 -43.88 -4.24 18.90
C LYS A 41 -43.92 -3.90 17.41
N SER A 42 -43.68 -2.64 17.05
CA SER A 42 -43.57 -2.20 15.65
C SER A 42 -42.40 -2.87 14.94
N SER A 43 -41.29 -3.08 15.65
CA SER A 43 -40.10 -3.76 15.16
C SER A 43 -40.16 -5.29 15.31
N TRP A 44 -41.31 -5.89 15.63
CA TRP A 44 -41.35 -7.31 15.97
C TRP A 44 -40.85 -8.20 14.84
N ASP A 45 -41.33 -7.94 13.63
CA ASP A 45 -40.93 -8.69 12.44
C ASP A 45 -41.16 -7.91 11.13
N PRO A 46 -40.35 -6.87 10.85
CA PRO A 46 -40.45 -6.10 9.61
C PRO A 46 -40.07 -6.92 8.37
N TYR A 47 -39.43 -8.08 8.53
CA TYR A 47 -38.85 -8.88 7.45
C TYR A 47 -39.68 -10.11 7.06
N SER A 48 -40.59 -10.61 7.91
CA SER A 48 -41.53 -11.67 7.52
C SER A 48 -42.80 -11.16 6.84
N ASN A 49 -43.06 -9.84 6.89
CA ASN A 49 -44.22 -9.22 6.24
C ASN A 49 -43.90 -8.64 4.84
N THR A 50 -42.93 -9.23 4.14
CA THR A 50 -42.46 -8.82 2.82
C THR A 50 -43.44 -9.14 1.67
N LYS A 51 -44.54 -9.85 1.97
CA LYS A 51 -45.68 -10.05 1.06
C LYS A 51 -46.25 -8.74 0.51
N SER A 52 -46.17 -7.67 1.29
CA SER A 52 -46.67 -6.35 0.92
C SER A 52 -45.71 -5.57 -0.01
N ILE A 53 -44.47 -6.06 -0.18
CA ILE A 53 -43.50 -5.46 -1.10
C ILE A 53 -43.75 -6.04 -2.48
N SER A 54 -44.33 -5.23 -3.36
CA SER A 54 -44.66 -5.65 -4.72
C SER A 54 -43.46 -5.56 -5.65
N VAL A 55 -43.09 -6.69 -6.26
CA VAL A 55 -41.99 -6.78 -7.25
C VAL A 55 -42.55 -7.29 -8.58
N ALA A 56 -42.41 -6.49 -9.62
CA ALA A 56 -42.86 -6.83 -10.95
C ALA A 56 -41.91 -7.84 -11.63
N ILE A 57 -42.44 -8.87 -12.26
CA ILE A 57 -41.69 -9.85 -13.05
C ILE A 57 -42.19 -9.78 -14.49
N VAL A 58 -41.27 -9.54 -15.41
CA VAL A 58 -41.53 -9.53 -16.85
C VAL A 58 -40.75 -10.68 -17.46
N ASN A 59 -41.43 -11.59 -18.15
CA ASN A 59 -40.78 -12.70 -18.83
C ASN A 59 -40.90 -12.54 -20.35
N LYS A 60 -39.78 -12.27 -21.02
CA LYS A 60 -39.69 -12.21 -22.49
C LYS A 60 -39.00 -13.45 -23.06
N ASP A 61 -38.54 -14.37 -22.22
CA ASP A 61 -37.73 -15.52 -22.59
C ASP A 61 -38.41 -16.42 -23.63
N LYS A 62 -37.66 -16.79 -24.67
CA LYS A 62 -38.10 -17.70 -25.72
C LYS A 62 -37.56 -19.10 -25.46
N THR A 63 -38.37 -20.11 -25.80
CA THR A 63 -37.96 -21.52 -25.70
C THR A 63 -36.73 -21.78 -26.56
N ALA A 64 -35.73 -22.44 -25.98
CA ALA A 64 -34.50 -22.84 -26.66
C ALA A 64 -34.50 -24.35 -26.96
N PHE A 65 -33.85 -24.73 -28.06
CA PHE A 65 -33.77 -26.12 -28.54
C PHE A 65 -32.38 -26.71 -28.27
N LEU A 66 -32.34 -27.92 -27.72
CA LEU A 66 -31.11 -28.70 -27.55
C LEU A 66 -31.40 -30.19 -27.83
N LYS A 67 -30.73 -30.76 -28.84
CA LYS A 67 -30.78 -32.20 -29.20
C LYS A 67 -32.21 -32.80 -29.31
N GLY A 68 -33.19 -32.02 -29.75
CA GLY A 68 -34.58 -32.48 -29.93
C GLY A 68 -35.50 -32.20 -28.74
N GLU A 69 -34.98 -31.71 -27.61
CA GLU A 69 -35.80 -31.26 -26.48
C GLU A 69 -35.96 -29.74 -26.46
N THR A 70 -37.14 -29.28 -26.03
CA THR A 70 -37.48 -27.87 -25.83
C THR A 70 -37.35 -27.47 -24.36
N ILE A 71 -36.52 -26.46 -24.07
CA ILE A 71 -36.27 -26.00 -22.71
C ILE A 71 -36.63 -24.51 -22.60
N ASN A 72 -37.45 -24.16 -21.60
CA ASN A 72 -37.83 -22.77 -21.28
C ASN A 72 -37.60 -22.49 -19.79
N VAL A 73 -36.40 -21.98 -19.48
CA VAL A 73 -35.95 -21.72 -18.11
C VAL A 73 -36.65 -20.50 -17.51
N GLY A 74 -36.91 -19.45 -18.29
CA GLY A 74 -37.63 -18.26 -17.83
C GLY A 74 -39.07 -18.58 -17.41
N GLY A 75 -39.75 -19.46 -18.14
CA GLY A 75 -41.08 -19.98 -17.81
C GLY A 75 -41.10 -20.80 -16.51
N GLU A 76 -40.13 -21.70 -16.33
CA GLU A 76 -40.00 -22.48 -15.09
C GLU A 76 -39.70 -21.56 -13.88
N LEU A 77 -38.86 -20.55 -14.06
CA LEU A 77 -38.58 -19.54 -13.05
C LEU A 77 -39.84 -18.78 -12.64
N VAL A 78 -40.63 -18.30 -13.60
CA VAL A 78 -41.91 -17.62 -13.33
C VAL A 78 -42.85 -18.51 -12.51
N ASN A 79 -42.94 -19.80 -12.84
CA ASN A 79 -43.79 -20.74 -12.10
C ASN A 79 -43.31 -20.93 -10.65
N LYS A 80 -42.00 -21.08 -10.42
CA LYS A 80 -41.44 -21.15 -9.06
C LYS A 80 -41.66 -19.86 -8.27
N LEU A 81 -41.53 -18.69 -8.90
CA LEU A 81 -41.79 -17.41 -8.24
C LEU A 81 -43.27 -17.25 -7.86
N LYS A 82 -44.21 -17.76 -8.67
CA LYS A 82 -45.64 -17.81 -8.29
C LYS A 82 -45.90 -18.65 -7.04
N MET A 83 -45.11 -19.70 -6.81
CA MET A 83 -45.21 -20.55 -5.62
C MET A 83 -44.56 -19.92 -4.39
N ASN A 84 -43.58 -19.02 -4.57
CA ASN A 84 -42.90 -18.32 -3.49
C ASN A 84 -43.78 -17.17 -2.94
N LYS A 85 -44.37 -17.38 -1.75
CA LYS A 85 -45.22 -16.37 -1.10
C LYS A 85 -44.47 -15.44 -0.14
N ASN A 86 -43.13 -15.40 -0.17
CA ASN A 86 -42.36 -14.53 0.71
C ASN A 86 -42.30 -13.08 0.19
N ILE A 87 -42.45 -12.88 -1.12
CA ILE A 87 -42.45 -11.57 -1.77
C ILE A 87 -43.75 -11.39 -2.57
N GLY A 88 -44.24 -10.15 -2.68
CA GLY A 88 -45.42 -9.81 -3.47
C GLY A 88 -45.14 -9.81 -4.97
N TRP A 89 -44.85 -10.96 -5.58
CA TRP A 89 -44.58 -11.04 -7.02
C TRP A 89 -45.79 -10.63 -7.85
N LYS A 90 -45.58 -9.76 -8.84
CA LYS A 90 -46.59 -9.28 -9.79
C LYS A 90 -46.12 -9.55 -11.21
N PHE A 91 -46.81 -10.41 -11.93
CA PHE A 91 -46.43 -10.78 -13.29
C PHE A 91 -47.16 -9.85 -14.26
N VAL A 92 -46.40 -9.00 -14.95
CA VAL A 92 -46.93 -7.89 -15.75
C VAL A 92 -46.12 -7.72 -17.03
N ASP A 93 -46.59 -6.89 -17.96
CA ASP A 93 -45.82 -6.51 -19.13
C ASP A 93 -44.72 -5.48 -18.80
N GLU A 94 -43.80 -5.28 -19.75
CA GLU A 94 -42.64 -4.40 -19.59
C GLU A 94 -43.04 -2.94 -19.32
N LYS A 95 -44.08 -2.43 -19.99
CA LYS A 95 -44.53 -1.04 -19.84
C LYS A 95 -45.16 -0.80 -18.46
N GLU A 96 -45.97 -1.74 -17.99
CA GLU A 96 -46.55 -1.69 -16.65
C GLU A 96 -45.47 -1.84 -15.58
N ALA A 97 -44.47 -2.70 -15.78
CA ALA A 97 -43.34 -2.84 -14.87
C ALA A 97 -42.55 -1.53 -14.77
N GLU A 98 -42.17 -0.93 -15.90
CA GLU A 98 -41.41 0.32 -15.94
C GLU A 98 -42.19 1.48 -15.31
N GLY A 99 -43.44 1.69 -15.75
CA GLY A 99 -44.31 2.72 -15.19
C GLY A 99 -44.59 2.46 -13.70
N GLY A 100 -44.85 1.22 -13.33
CA GLY A 100 -45.15 0.82 -11.97
C GLY A 100 -43.96 1.02 -11.02
N VAL A 101 -42.73 0.73 -11.45
CA VAL A 101 -41.52 1.06 -10.67
C VAL A 101 -41.34 2.57 -10.60
N LYS A 102 -41.45 3.29 -11.72
CA LYS A 102 -41.24 4.74 -11.79
C LYS A 102 -42.20 5.54 -10.89
N TYR A 103 -43.49 5.17 -10.89
CA TYR A 103 -44.54 5.85 -10.11
C TYR A 103 -44.79 5.21 -8.74
N GLY A 104 -44.05 4.15 -8.40
CA GLY A 104 -44.07 3.53 -7.08
C GLY A 104 -45.25 2.61 -6.77
N LYS A 105 -45.93 2.12 -7.81
CA LYS A 105 -46.85 0.97 -7.71
C LYS A 105 -46.08 -0.32 -7.40
N TYR A 106 -44.85 -0.45 -7.91
CA TYR A 106 -43.92 -1.54 -7.63
C TYR A 106 -42.62 -0.98 -7.03
N TYR A 107 -42.04 -1.69 -6.06
CA TYR A 107 -40.76 -1.29 -5.47
C TYR A 107 -39.59 -1.63 -6.40
N ALA A 108 -39.71 -2.71 -7.17
CA ALA A 108 -38.74 -3.13 -8.16
C ALA A 108 -39.41 -3.93 -9.29
N SER A 109 -38.69 -4.09 -10.40
CA SER A 109 -39.00 -5.03 -11.47
C SER A 109 -37.79 -5.89 -11.84
N VAL A 110 -38.05 -7.10 -12.33
CA VAL A 110 -37.05 -8.00 -12.92
C VAL A 110 -37.54 -8.40 -14.31
N VAL A 111 -36.76 -8.09 -15.34
CA VAL A 111 -37.03 -8.49 -16.72
C VAL A 111 -36.11 -9.65 -17.10
N ILE A 112 -36.71 -10.75 -17.56
CA ILE A 112 -36.05 -11.91 -18.14
C ILE A 112 -36.01 -11.67 -19.67
N PRO A 113 -34.82 -11.45 -20.28
CA PRO A 113 -34.68 -11.17 -21.70
C PRO A 113 -35.07 -12.34 -22.62
N GLU A 114 -35.25 -12.07 -23.91
CA GLU A 114 -35.71 -13.07 -24.89
C GLU A 114 -34.72 -14.22 -25.14
N ASP A 115 -33.43 -13.98 -24.92
CA ASP A 115 -32.35 -14.93 -25.17
C ASP A 115 -31.88 -15.67 -23.91
N PHE A 116 -32.64 -15.57 -22.82
CA PHE A 116 -32.23 -16.06 -21.51
C PHE A 116 -32.03 -17.59 -21.47
N SER A 117 -33.00 -18.37 -21.94
CA SER A 117 -32.90 -19.83 -22.09
C SER A 117 -31.81 -20.23 -23.07
N TYR A 118 -31.66 -19.51 -24.18
CA TYR A 118 -30.62 -19.78 -25.18
C TYR A 118 -29.21 -19.63 -24.59
N LYS A 119 -28.97 -18.55 -23.84
CA LYS A 119 -27.68 -18.28 -23.18
C LYS A 119 -27.39 -19.27 -22.06
N ILE A 120 -28.40 -19.70 -21.31
CA ILE A 120 -28.24 -20.79 -20.33
C ILE A 120 -27.72 -22.08 -20.99
N LEU A 121 -28.24 -22.44 -22.16
CA LEU A 121 -27.83 -23.67 -22.85
C LEU A 121 -26.49 -23.54 -23.61
N SER A 122 -25.91 -22.34 -23.68
CA SER A 122 -24.65 -22.09 -24.42
C SER A 122 -23.43 -22.83 -23.85
N ILE A 123 -23.50 -23.33 -22.61
CA ILE A 123 -22.44 -24.16 -22.00
C ILE A 123 -22.21 -25.49 -22.74
N THR A 124 -23.20 -25.96 -23.48
CA THR A 124 -23.13 -27.18 -24.30
C THR A 124 -22.64 -26.90 -25.72
N ARG A 125 -22.22 -25.67 -26.01
CA ARG A 125 -21.82 -25.18 -27.34
C ARG A 125 -20.41 -24.60 -27.27
N ASP A 126 -19.77 -24.46 -28.43
CA ASP A 126 -18.37 -23.97 -28.52
C ASP A 126 -18.19 -22.53 -28.01
N LYS A 127 -19.24 -21.70 -28.09
CA LYS A 127 -19.23 -20.32 -27.60
C LYS A 127 -20.17 -20.17 -26.40
N GLN A 128 -19.57 -19.98 -25.22
CA GLN A 128 -20.28 -19.80 -23.96
C GLN A 128 -20.69 -18.32 -23.78
N GLU A 129 -21.96 -18.10 -23.43
CA GLU A 129 -22.54 -16.78 -23.20
C GLU A 129 -23.29 -16.73 -21.86
N LYS A 130 -23.11 -15.66 -21.09
CA LYS A 130 -23.72 -15.53 -19.76
C LYS A 130 -25.15 -14.95 -19.87
N PRO A 131 -26.17 -15.59 -19.29
CA PRO A 131 -27.52 -15.02 -19.21
C PRO A 131 -27.56 -13.83 -18.25
N VAL A 132 -28.42 -12.85 -18.53
CA VAL A 132 -28.55 -11.62 -17.73
C VAL A 132 -30.02 -11.41 -17.35
N LEU A 133 -30.28 -10.92 -16.15
CA LEU A 133 -31.56 -10.37 -15.73
C LEU A 133 -31.45 -8.85 -15.60
N ILE A 134 -32.47 -8.12 -16.01
CA ILE A 134 -32.50 -6.65 -15.85
C ILE A 134 -33.30 -6.35 -14.59
N TYR A 135 -32.66 -5.80 -13.57
CA TYR A 135 -33.29 -5.39 -12.33
C TYR A 135 -33.39 -3.87 -12.26
N SER A 136 -34.62 -3.38 -12.06
CA SER A 136 -34.91 -1.96 -11.88
C SER A 136 -35.56 -1.75 -10.52
N VAL A 137 -35.12 -0.75 -9.76
CA VAL A 137 -35.62 -0.50 -8.39
C VAL A 137 -35.91 0.98 -8.19
N ASN A 138 -36.98 1.28 -7.45
CA ASN A 138 -37.30 2.64 -7.05
C ASN A 138 -36.78 2.90 -5.63
N GLU A 139 -35.55 3.41 -5.54
CA GLU A 139 -34.92 3.72 -4.26
C GLU A 139 -35.55 4.93 -3.54
N LYS A 140 -36.34 5.76 -4.24
CA LYS A 140 -36.94 6.99 -3.69
C LYS A 140 -38.03 6.70 -2.65
N ILE A 141 -38.76 5.59 -2.78
CA ILE A 141 -39.96 5.33 -1.95
C ILE A 141 -39.56 5.01 -0.51
N ASN A 142 -38.48 4.26 -0.33
CA ASN A 142 -38.04 3.80 0.98
C ASN A 142 -36.57 3.33 0.94
N ALA A 143 -35.76 3.73 1.91
CA ALA A 143 -34.33 3.39 1.96
C ALA A 143 -34.04 1.90 2.24
N VAL A 144 -34.99 1.17 2.82
CA VAL A 144 -34.83 -0.26 3.18
C VAL A 144 -35.37 -1.17 2.08
N ALA A 145 -36.39 -0.73 1.35
CA ALA A 145 -37.03 -1.53 0.30
C ALA A 145 -36.04 -2.07 -0.76
N PRO A 146 -35.06 -1.29 -1.28
CA PRO A 146 -34.06 -1.79 -2.23
C PRO A 146 -33.24 -2.96 -1.70
N LYS A 147 -32.93 -2.97 -0.39
CA LYS A 147 -32.21 -4.07 0.24
C LYS A 147 -33.06 -5.33 0.35
N ILE A 148 -34.35 -5.16 0.61
CA ILE A 148 -35.30 -6.28 0.65
C ILE A 148 -35.55 -6.84 -0.75
N THR A 149 -35.83 -5.99 -1.74
CA THR A 149 -36.08 -6.41 -3.12
C THR A 149 -34.83 -6.99 -3.77
N SER A 150 -33.64 -6.47 -3.47
CA SER A 150 -32.35 -7.05 -3.90
C SER A 150 -32.14 -8.46 -3.35
N LYS A 151 -32.45 -8.71 -2.07
CA LYS A 151 -32.44 -10.07 -1.50
C LYS A 151 -33.48 -10.98 -2.18
N GLY A 152 -34.59 -10.41 -2.62
CA GLY A 152 -35.55 -11.06 -3.52
C GLY A 152 -34.94 -11.48 -4.85
N VAL A 153 -34.18 -10.60 -5.51
CA VAL A 153 -33.45 -10.92 -6.75
C VAL A 153 -32.40 -12.00 -6.52
N THR A 154 -31.67 -11.98 -5.40
CA THR A 154 -30.75 -13.08 -5.06
C THR A 154 -31.48 -14.42 -4.91
N THR A 155 -32.73 -14.41 -4.43
CA THR A 155 -33.58 -15.60 -4.39
C THR A 155 -33.95 -16.07 -5.80
N VAL A 156 -34.30 -15.13 -6.70
CA VAL A 156 -34.53 -15.41 -8.14
C VAL A 156 -33.27 -16.03 -8.76
N GLN A 157 -32.10 -15.44 -8.51
CA GLN A 157 -30.81 -15.94 -8.99
C GLN A 157 -30.48 -17.33 -8.43
N SER A 158 -30.76 -17.59 -7.15
CA SER A 158 -30.58 -18.91 -6.54
C SER A 158 -31.51 -19.95 -7.18
N GLU A 159 -32.78 -19.62 -7.41
CA GLU A 159 -33.71 -20.52 -8.10
C GLU A 159 -33.32 -20.77 -9.55
N ILE A 160 -32.80 -19.75 -10.25
CA ILE A 160 -32.18 -19.93 -11.58
C ILE A 160 -31.01 -20.90 -11.49
N THR A 161 -30.13 -20.73 -10.51
CA THR A 161 -28.95 -21.60 -10.34
C THR A 161 -29.38 -23.04 -10.07
N LYS A 162 -30.39 -23.26 -9.22
CA LYS A 162 -30.95 -24.61 -8.99
C LYS A 162 -31.60 -25.19 -10.24
N THR A 163 -32.38 -24.41 -10.97
CA THR A 163 -33.00 -24.86 -12.24
C THR A 163 -31.91 -25.17 -13.27
N PHE A 164 -30.89 -24.32 -13.40
CA PHE A 164 -29.73 -24.52 -14.26
C PHE A 164 -28.99 -25.83 -13.93
N VAL A 165 -28.64 -26.05 -12.66
CA VAL A 165 -27.98 -27.29 -12.22
C VAL A 165 -28.87 -28.51 -12.44
N LYS A 166 -30.18 -28.41 -12.15
CA LYS A 166 -31.16 -29.48 -12.40
C LYS A 166 -31.26 -29.84 -13.89
N THR A 167 -31.27 -28.86 -14.78
CA THR A 167 -31.33 -29.06 -16.24
C THR A 167 -30.04 -29.68 -16.77
N ILE A 168 -28.87 -29.24 -16.29
CA ILE A 168 -27.58 -29.87 -16.62
C ILE A 168 -27.53 -31.31 -16.11
N ASN A 169 -27.99 -31.55 -14.87
CA ASN A 169 -28.01 -32.88 -14.28
C ASN A 169 -28.93 -33.83 -15.06
N GLY A 170 -30.11 -33.38 -15.52
CA GLY A 170 -30.99 -34.18 -16.37
C GLY A 170 -30.28 -34.69 -17.64
N ILE A 171 -29.53 -33.82 -18.31
CA ILE A 171 -28.77 -34.13 -19.53
C ILE A 171 -27.57 -35.04 -19.22
N ILE A 172 -26.90 -34.84 -18.08
CA ILE A 172 -25.77 -35.67 -17.64
C ILE A 172 -26.25 -37.07 -17.21
N PHE A 173 -27.38 -37.21 -16.52
CA PHE A 173 -27.89 -38.51 -16.05
C PHE A 173 -28.46 -39.40 -17.17
N GLU A 174 -28.99 -38.80 -18.24
CA GLU A 174 -29.36 -39.53 -19.47
C GLU A 174 -28.13 -40.14 -20.16
N ILE A 175 -26.97 -39.50 -20.04
CA ILE A 175 -25.66 -40.04 -20.45
C ILE A 175 -25.18 -41.12 -19.44
N PHE A 176 -25.43 -40.97 -18.13
CA PHE A 176 -25.04 -41.94 -17.10
C PHE A 176 -25.85 -43.25 -17.10
N ASN A 177 -27.12 -43.26 -17.52
CA ASN A 177 -27.88 -44.51 -17.68
C ASN A 177 -27.28 -45.42 -18.76
N ASN A 178 -26.65 -44.84 -19.78
CA ASN A 178 -25.86 -45.58 -20.77
C ASN A 178 -24.47 -46.00 -20.23
N LEU A 179 -23.92 -45.31 -19.23
CA LEU A 179 -22.63 -45.62 -18.57
C LEU A 179 -22.72 -46.67 -17.44
N GLY A 180 -23.89 -46.96 -16.88
CA GLY A 180 -24.07 -47.98 -15.84
C GLY A 180 -23.67 -49.40 -16.27
N ILE A 181 -23.65 -49.65 -17.58
CA ILE A 181 -23.16 -50.90 -18.20
C ILE A 181 -21.63 -50.86 -18.40
N GLU A 182 -20.99 -49.69 -18.41
CA GLU A 182 -19.53 -49.53 -18.53
C GLU A 182 -18.79 -49.48 -17.18
N LEU A 183 -19.46 -49.21 -16.06
CA LEU A 183 -18.81 -49.10 -14.75
C LEU A 183 -18.28 -50.43 -14.19
N GLU A 184 -18.81 -51.57 -14.63
CA GLU A 184 -18.21 -52.88 -14.38
C GLU A 184 -16.83 -53.01 -15.08
N LYS A 185 -16.61 -52.26 -16.17
CA LYS A 185 -15.31 -52.13 -16.87
C LYS A 185 -14.41 -51.03 -16.28
N GLY A 186 -14.91 -50.19 -15.35
CA GLY A 186 -14.24 -48.99 -14.81
C GLY A 186 -13.44 -49.19 -13.52
N LYS A 187 -13.48 -50.38 -12.90
CA LYS A 187 -12.67 -50.77 -11.73
C LYS A 187 -11.17 -50.41 -11.85
N PRO A 188 -10.53 -50.54 -13.03
CA PRO A 188 -9.14 -50.10 -13.23
C PRO A 188 -8.93 -48.61 -12.97
N LYS A 189 -9.84 -47.73 -13.42
CA LYS A 189 -9.68 -46.27 -13.30
C LYS A 189 -9.80 -45.75 -11.87
N LEU A 190 -10.61 -46.42 -11.03
CA LEU A 190 -10.68 -46.14 -9.59
C LEU A 190 -9.39 -46.53 -8.88
N LYS A 191 -8.82 -47.68 -9.28
CA LYS A 191 -7.50 -48.11 -8.83
C LYS A 191 -6.40 -47.16 -9.31
N ASP A 192 -6.51 -46.64 -10.55
CA ASP A 192 -5.61 -45.62 -11.08
C ASP A 192 -5.67 -44.32 -10.27
N LEU A 193 -6.85 -43.87 -9.84
CA LEU A 193 -7.01 -42.70 -8.98
C LEU A 193 -6.42 -42.91 -7.58
N MET A 194 -6.60 -44.08 -6.99
CA MET A 194 -5.96 -44.45 -5.72
C MET A 194 -4.43 -44.49 -5.85
N ASN A 195 -3.94 -45.11 -6.93
CA ASN A 195 -2.52 -45.14 -7.27
C ASN A 195 -1.96 -43.74 -7.52
N MET A 196 -2.74 -42.83 -8.13
CA MET A 196 -2.35 -41.42 -8.30
C MET A 196 -2.21 -40.71 -6.95
N ILE A 197 -3.12 -40.93 -5.99
CA ILE A 197 -3.04 -40.31 -4.67
C ILE A 197 -1.88 -40.90 -3.85
N PHE A 198 -1.63 -42.21 -3.95
CA PHE A 198 -0.44 -42.84 -3.36
C PHE A 198 0.84 -42.31 -3.98
N TYR A 199 0.88 -42.18 -5.30
CA TYR A 199 2.00 -41.59 -6.03
C TYR A 199 2.27 -40.15 -5.60
N VAL A 200 1.24 -39.31 -5.49
CA VAL A 200 1.39 -37.93 -5.02
C VAL A 200 1.90 -37.90 -3.58
N ASN A 201 1.36 -38.74 -2.69
CA ASN A 201 1.81 -38.86 -1.30
C ASN A 201 3.29 -39.28 -1.19
N ASP A 202 3.71 -40.26 -2.00
CA ASP A 202 5.09 -40.76 -2.03
C ASP A 202 6.07 -39.75 -2.65
N LYS A 203 5.56 -38.81 -3.47
CA LYS A 203 6.34 -37.72 -4.07
C LYS A 203 6.42 -36.45 -3.22
N ILE A 204 5.68 -36.35 -2.12
CA ILE A 204 5.76 -35.20 -1.20
C ILE A 204 7.19 -34.96 -0.66
N PRO A 205 7.98 -35.98 -0.27
CA PRO A 205 9.38 -35.77 0.12
C PRO A 205 10.25 -35.14 -0.98
N GLU A 206 10.00 -35.48 -2.25
CA GLU A 206 10.71 -34.91 -3.41
C GLU A 206 10.29 -33.45 -3.67
N ILE A 207 9.00 -33.14 -3.48
CA ILE A 207 8.46 -31.78 -3.51
C ILE A 207 9.05 -30.94 -2.36
N ASN A 208 9.12 -31.49 -1.15
CA ASN A 208 9.78 -30.87 0.01
C ASN A 208 11.24 -30.54 -0.32
N SER A 209 12.00 -31.50 -0.85
CA SER A 209 13.39 -31.28 -1.27
C SER A 209 13.53 -30.23 -2.38
N SER A 210 12.60 -30.19 -3.32
CA SER A 210 12.60 -29.20 -4.41
C SER A 210 12.30 -27.79 -3.88
N ILE A 211 11.38 -27.66 -2.93
CA ILE A 211 11.06 -26.38 -2.28
C ILE A 211 12.22 -25.93 -1.37
N ASP A 212 12.94 -26.83 -0.71
CA ASP A 212 14.17 -26.50 0.02
C ASP A 212 15.27 -25.97 -0.91
N LYS A 213 15.41 -26.54 -2.11
CA LYS A 213 16.34 -26.03 -3.14
C LYS A 213 15.92 -24.65 -3.63
N LEU A 214 14.61 -24.42 -3.82
CA LEU A 214 14.06 -23.11 -4.18
C LEU A 214 14.29 -22.07 -3.08
N GLU A 215 14.14 -22.45 -1.81
CA GLU A 215 14.43 -21.57 -0.66
C GLU A 215 15.92 -21.21 -0.58
N LYS A 216 16.82 -22.19 -0.76
CA LYS A 216 18.26 -21.92 -0.85
C LYS A 216 18.59 -20.99 -2.02
N GLY A 217 18.01 -21.24 -3.19
CA GLY A 217 18.14 -20.37 -4.35
C GLY A 217 17.61 -18.97 -4.11
N ALA A 218 16.51 -18.83 -3.37
CA ALA A 218 15.93 -17.56 -2.95
C ALA A 218 16.88 -16.78 -2.00
N ILE A 219 17.52 -17.45 -1.03
CA ILE A 219 18.51 -16.84 -0.14
C ILE A 219 19.74 -16.37 -0.93
N THR A 220 20.27 -17.22 -1.83
CA THR A 220 21.41 -16.83 -2.68
C THR A 220 21.07 -15.66 -3.61
N LEU A 221 19.83 -15.60 -4.10
CA LEU A 221 19.36 -14.46 -4.88
C LEU A 221 19.29 -13.19 -4.01
N GLU A 222 18.77 -13.28 -2.79
CA GLU A 222 18.73 -12.16 -1.83
C GLU A 222 20.14 -11.60 -1.54
N GLU A 223 21.13 -12.46 -1.32
CA GLU A 223 22.54 -12.07 -1.14
C GLU A 223 23.14 -11.40 -2.40
N PHE A 224 22.80 -11.91 -3.59
CA PHE A 224 23.26 -11.35 -4.85
C PHE A 224 22.66 -9.96 -5.13
N ILE A 225 21.36 -9.78 -4.83
CA ILE A 225 20.66 -8.49 -4.90
C ILE A 225 21.33 -7.47 -3.98
N GLU A 226 21.64 -7.86 -2.74
CA GLU A 226 22.32 -7.00 -1.77
C GLU A 226 23.72 -6.57 -2.27
N LYS A 227 24.46 -7.50 -2.86
CA LYS A 227 25.78 -7.21 -3.44
C LYS A 227 25.70 -6.22 -4.61
N ILE A 228 24.78 -6.42 -5.55
CA ILE A 228 24.60 -5.49 -6.69
C ILE A 228 24.16 -4.10 -6.19
N ASN A 229 23.26 -4.03 -5.22
CA ASN A 229 22.84 -2.75 -4.61
C ASN A 229 24.03 -1.97 -4.02
N LYS A 230 25.06 -2.68 -3.54
CA LYS A 230 26.30 -2.08 -3.06
C LYS A 230 27.26 -1.69 -4.20
N ASP A 231 27.35 -2.51 -5.24
CA ASP A 231 28.29 -2.33 -6.35
C ASP A 231 27.86 -1.24 -7.35
N ILE A 232 26.56 -1.01 -7.57
CA ILE A 232 26.07 0.06 -8.48
C ILE A 232 26.57 1.46 -8.09
N PRO A 233 26.45 1.91 -6.82
CA PRO A 233 27.03 3.18 -6.38
C PRO A 233 28.54 3.28 -6.61
N LEU A 234 29.27 2.19 -6.41
CA LEU A 234 30.72 2.09 -6.63
C LEU A 234 31.08 2.25 -8.12
N ILE A 235 30.32 1.60 -9.01
CA ILE A 235 30.48 1.75 -10.48
C ILE A 235 30.24 3.19 -10.89
N LYS A 236 29.17 3.82 -10.40
CA LYS A 236 28.83 5.23 -10.69
C LYS A 236 29.94 6.19 -10.24
N ASP A 237 30.43 6.03 -9.01
CA ASP A 237 31.54 6.84 -8.48
C ASP A 237 32.82 6.65 -9.31
N THR A 238 33.13 5.41 -9.69
CA THR A 238 34.29 5.09 -10.53
C THR A 238 34.21 5.75 -11.90
N ILE A 239 33.04 5.72 -12.56
CA ILE A 239 32.82 6.39 -13.85
C ILE A 239 33.00 7.90 -13.71
N ASN A 240 32.46 8.52 -12.65
CA ASN A 240 32.61 9.97 -12.42
C ASN A 240 34.07 10.38 -12.17
N ARG A 241 34.84 9.56 -11.43
CA ARG A 241 36.28 9.76 -11.23
C ARG A 241 37.04 9.63 -12.55
N ALA A 242 36.71 8.64 -13.37
CA ALA A 242 37.32 8.43 -14.67
C ALA A 242 37.01 9.59 -15.64
N LEU A 243 35.79 10.12 -15.64
CA LEU A 243 35.42 11.33 -16.40
C LEU A 243 36.27 12.54 -15.98
N THR A 244 36.39 12.78 -14.67
CA THR A 244 37.21 13.88 -14.13
C THR A 244 38.68 13.73 -14.51
N ALA A 245 39.22 12.50 -14.44
CA ALA A 245 40.59 12.22 -14.85
C ALA A 245 40.79 12.40 -16.37
N GLY A 246 39.81 11.96 -17.18
CA GLY A 246 39.79 12.16 -18.63
C GLY A 246 39.84 13.64 -19.01
N ASP A 247 38.98 14.46 -18.40
CA ASP A 247 38.95 15.91 -18.64
C ASP A 247 40.28 16.59 -18.27
N LYS A 248 40.89 16.18 -17.14
CA LYS A 248 42.21 16.67 -16.73
C LYS A 248 43.30 16.27 -17.74
N THR A 249 43.30 15.03 -18.19
CA THR A 249 44.22 14.53 -19.22
C THR A 249 44.06 15.30 -20.53
N LYS A 250 42.82 15.51 -20.99
CA LYS A 250 42.53 16.31 -22.17
C LYS A 250 43.04 17.73 -22.03
N SER A 251 42.79 18.38 -20.88
CA SER A 251 43.28 19.73 -20.61
C SER A 251 44.80 19.80 -20.61
N PHE A 252 45.46 18.82 -20.00
CA PHE A 252 46.91 18.71 -20.01
C PHE A 252 47.46 18.57 -21.44
N LEU A 253 46.92 17.64 -22.25
CA LEU A 253 47.35 17.43 -23.63
C LEU A 253 47.16 18.68 -24.51
N SER A 254 46.04 19.39 -24.35
CA SER A 254 45.80 20.66 -25.05
C SER A 254 46.82 21.74 -24.67
N LYS A 255 47.14 21.86 -23.37
CA LYS A 255 48.18 22.79 -22.89
C LYS A 255 49.58 22.39 -23.35
N SER A 256 49.88 21.09 -23.40
CA SER A 256 51.15 20.58 -23.95
C SER A 256 51.27 20.92 -25.43
N LYS A 257 50.19 20.77 -26.21
CA LYS A 257 50.14 21.15 -27.62
C LYS A 257 50.40 22.64 -27.81
N GLU A 258 49.76 23.48 -27.00
CA GLU A 258 50.00 24.93 -26.99
C GLU A 258 51.46 25.25 -26.65
N GLY A 259 52.01 24.64 -25.59
CA GLY A 259 53.40 24.81 -25.19
C GLY A 259 54.40 24.46 -26.28
N ILE A 260 54.19 23.34 -27.00
CA ILE A 260 55.06 22.95 -28.13
C ILE A 260 54.96 23.96 -29.27
N ASN A 261 53.75 24.42 -29.60
CA ASN A 261 53.56 25.43 -30.64
C ASN A 261 54.20 26.78 -30.26
N ASN A 262 54.29 27.10 -28.97
CA ASN A 262 54.99 28.29 -28.48
C ASN A 262 56.52 28.13 -28.52
N VAL A 263 57.06 26.92 -28.30
CA VAL A 263 58.51 26.66 -28.30
C VAL A 263 59.07 26.45 -29.72
N ALA A 264 58.28 25.92 -30.64
CA ALA A 264 58.71 25.60 -32.01
C ALA A 264 59.37 26.78 -32.76
N PRO A 265 58.85 28.03 -32.72
CA PRO A 265 59.49 29.18 -33.34
C PRO A 265 60.92 29.44 -32.81
N TYR A 266 61.16 29.21 -31.52
CA TYR A 266 62.47 29.40 -30.90
C TYR A 266 63.48 28.35 -31.39
N ILE A 267 63.07 27.09 -31.50
CA ILE A 267 63.93 26.03 -32.06
C ILE A 267 64.31 26.35 -33.51
N LYS A 268 63.34 26.80 -34.32
CA LYS A 268 63.61 27.22 -35.71
C LYS A 268 64.58 28.41 -35.75
N GLN A 269 64.39 29.37 -34.86
CA GLN A 269 65.26 30.54 -34.75
C GLN A 269 66.69 30.15 -34.34
N ASP A 270 66.84 29.21 -33.42
CA ASP A 270 68.14 28.68 -32.98
C ASP A 270 68.85 27.95 -34.12
N LEU A 271 68.14 27.17 -34.93
CA LEU A 271 68.70 26.56 -36.15
C LEU A 271 69.16 27.62 -37.16
N ILE A 272 68.41 28.71 -37.34
CA ILE A 272 68.81 29.84 -38.20
C ILE A 272 70.06 30.54 -37.65
N ILE A 273 70.14 30.75 -36.34
CA ILE A 273 71.31 31.33 -35.68
C ILE A 273 72.52 30.42 -35.86
N ALA A 274 72.36 29.11 -35.62
CA ALA A 274 73.37 28.09 -35.87
C ALA A 274 73.90 28.15 -37.31
N LYS A 275 73.02 28.26 -38.32
CA LYS A 275 73.40 28.42 -39.73
C LYS A 275 74.23 29.69 -39.97
N LYS A 276 73.79 30.83 -39.43
CA LYS A 276 74.53 32.10 -39.56
C LYS A 276 75.92 32.00 -38.92
N ILE A 277 76.02 31.49 -37.69
CA ILE A 277 77.29 31.34 -36.98
C ILE A 277 78.21 30.36 -37.71
N ASN A 278 77.68 29.24 -38.22
CA ASN A 278 78.43 28.29 -39.03
C ASN A 278 79.02 28.95 -40.28
N ASN A 279 78.23 29.73 -41.02
CA ASN A 279 78.70 30.43 -42.22
C ASN A 279 79.78 31.45 -41.92
N THR A 280 79.68 32.18 -40.80
CA THR A 280 80.77 33.05 -40.32
C THR A 280 82.02 32.24 -40.00
N SER A 281 81.89 31.07 -39.37
CA SER A 281 83.03 30.20 -39.10
C SER A 281 83.69 29.70 -40.39
N GLU A 282 82.92 29.31 -41.42
CA GLU A 282 83.49 28.92 -42.73
C GLU A 282 84.30 30.04 -43.39
N ILE A 283 83.83 31.29 -43.27
CA ILE A 283 84.57 32.47 -43.78
C ILE A 283 85.90 32.61 -43.04
N LEU A 284 85.87 32.58 -41.69
CA LEU A 284 87.07 32.68 -40.85
C LEU A 284 88.07 31.54 -41.09
N ILE A 285 87.57 30.32 -41.32
CA ILE A 285 88.40 29.17 -41.71
C ILE A 285 89.07 29.44 -43.05
N GLY A 286 88.31 29.91 -44.06
CA GLY A 286 88.85 30.24 -45.38
C GLY A 286 89.94 31.31 -45.34
N GLU A 287 89.70 32.39 -44.58
CA GLU A 287 90.68 33.44 -44.35
C GLU A 287 91.91 32.93 -43.59
N GLY A 288 91.71 32.13 -42.53
CA GLY A 288 92.77 31.51 -41.75
C GLY A 288 93.67 30.61 -42.62
N LEU A 289 93.08 29.75 -43.45
CA LEU A 289 93.82 28.89 -44.38
C LEU A 289 94.64 29.70 -45.39
N GLY A 290 94.07 30.77 -45.96
CA GLY A 290 94.81 31.66 -46.88
C GLY A 290 95.94 32.44 -46.21
N LEU A 291 95.85 32.70 -44.90
CA LEU A 291 96.90 33.32 -44.10
C LEU A 291 98.00 32.34 -43.70
N ILE A 292 97.70 31.03 -43.55
CA ILE A 292 98.72 29.98 -43.36
C ILE A 292 99.65 29.91 -44.57
N GLU A 293 99.10 29.95 -45.79
CA GLU A 293 99.89 29.96 -47.03
C GLU A 293 100.86 31.17 -47.10
N LYS A 294 100.57 32.24 -46.36
CA LYS A 294 101.36 33.48 -46.28
C LYS A 294 102.22 33.59 -45.00
N ASN A 295 102.30 32.55 -44.16
CA ASN A 295 103.00 32.55 -42.87
C ASN A 295 102.61 33.72 -41.93
N SER A 296 101.34 34.12 -41.91
CA SER A 296 100.88 35.23 -41.05
C SER A 296 100.44 34.75 -39.65
N PRO A 297 100.84 35.45 -38.56
CA PRO A 297 100.40 35.09 -37.20
C PRO A 297 98.88 35.24 -36.99
N LYS A 298 98.21 36.05 -37.83
CA LYS A 298 96.75 36.24 -37.81
C LYS A 298 95.96 34.98 -38.22
N ALA A 299 96.62 33.99 -38.84
CA ALA A 299 95.99 32.72 -39.17
C ALA A 299 95.45 32.00 -37.93
N LYS A 300 96.23 32.02 -36.83
CA LYS A 300 95.83 31.42 -35.55
C LYS A 300 94.59 32.11 -34.96
N GLU A 301 94.59 33.44 -34.95
CA GLU A 301 93.47 34.24 -34.40
C GLU A 301 92.14 33.93 -35.11
N ASN A 302 92.17 33.83 -36.45
CA ASN A 302 91.00 33.47 -37.25
C ASN A 302 90.52 32.04 -36.98
N LEU A 303 91.45 31.09 -36.87
CA LEU A 303 91.11 29.69 -36.56
C LEU A 303 90.57 29.51 -35.14
N VAL A 304 91.12 30.21 -34.15
CA VAL A 304 90.58 30.23 -32.77
C VAL A 304 89.16 30.80 -32.79
N SER A 305 88.95 31.94 -33.46
CA SER A 305 87.62 32.55 -33.58
C SER A 305 86.61 31.61 -34.27
N ALA A 306 87.02 30.92 -35.34
CA ALA A 306 86.20 29.94 -36.03
C ALA A 306 85.82 28.76 -35.13
N LYS A 307 86.77 28.24 -34.34
CA LYS A 307 86.57 27.16 -33.37
C LYS A 307 85.57 27.57 -32.29
N ASP A 308 85.71 28.78 -31.74
CA ASP A 308 84.82 29.28 -30.69
C ASP A 308 83.39 29.42 -31.23
N LYS A 309 83.23 29.93 -32.46
CA LYS A 309 81.93 29.99 -33.15
C LYS A 309 81.34 28.59 -33.39
N LEU A 310 82.13 27.62 -33.84
CA LEU A 310 81.68 26.23 -34.00
C LEU A 310 81.28 25.59 -32.66
N THR A 311 81.96 25.96 -31.58
CA THR A 311 81.61 25.52 -30.22
C THR A 311 80.24 26.07 -29.83
N THR A 312 79.94 27.34 -30.13
CA THR A 312 78.59 27.90 -29.95
C THR A 312 77.54 27.17 -30.77
N VAL A 313 77.81 26.83 -32.04
CA VAL A 313 76.86 26.05 -32.86
C VAL A 313 76.60 24.68 -32.21
N LYS A 314 77.64 24.00 -31.73
CA LYS A 314 77.53 22.73 -31.02
C LYS A 314 76.66 22.85 -29.77
N GLU A 315 76.81 23.91 -28.99
CA GLU A 315 76.00 24.18 -27.79
C GLU A 315 74.53 24.40 -28.16
N ILE A 316 74.24 25.18 -29.21
CA ILE A 316 72.87 25.36 -29.72
C ILE A 316 72.26 24.00 -30.11
N LEU A 317 72.99 23.19 -30.88
CA LEU A 317 72.52 21.88 -31.31
C LEU A 317 72.32 20.91 -30.12
N ASN A 318 73.14 21.01 -29.06
CA ASN A 318 72.95 20.24 -27.83
C ASN A 318 71.65 20.63 -27.14
N SER A 319 71.39 21.92 -26.96
CA SER A 319 70.15 22.39 -26.34
C SER A 319 68.91 21.94 -27.12
N ILE A 320 68.96 21.98 -28.46
CA ILE A 320 67.87 21.47 -29.29
C ILE A 320 67.75 19.94 -29.13
N LEU A 321 68.85 19.20 -29.10
CA LEU A 321 68.83 17.75 -28.93
C LEU A 321 68.22 17.34 -27.58
N GLU A 322 68.57 18.04 -26.50
CA GLU A 322 67.99 17.81 -25.16
C GLU A 322 66.48 18.05 -25.16
N LEU A 323 66.01 19.12 -25.81
CA LEU A 323 64.57 19.39 -25.97
C LEU A 323 63.86 18.31 -26.79
N VAL A 324 64.48 17.86 -27.89
CA VAL A 324 63.93 16.81 -28.74
C VAL A 324 63.89 15.46 -28.02
N ASP A 325 64.90 15.13 -27.21
CA ASP A 325 64.95 13.90 -26.42
C ASP A 325 63.84 13.85 -25.36
N ILE A 326 63.46 15.00 -24.80
CA ILE A 326 62.33 15.13 -23.88
C ILE A 326 61.00 14.83 -24.60
N ILE A 327 60.87 15.27 -25.86
CA ILE A 327 59.64 15.15 -26.66
C ILE A 327 59.53 13.76 -27.34
N ASN A 328 60.64 13.17 -27.80
CA ASN A 328 60.71 11.94 -28.59
C ASN A 328 61.06 10.70 -27.75
N LYS A 329 60.44 10.52 -26.57
CA LYS A 329 60.71 9.35 -25.72
C LYS A 329 60.29 8.03 -26.35
N ASP A 330 59.24 8.05 -27.16
CA ASP A 330 58.75 6.89 -27.90
C ASP A 330 59.42 6.86 -29.28
N LYS A 331 60.46 6.02 -29.44
CA LYS A 331 61.35 5.95 -30.63
C LYS A 331 60.65 5.46 -31.91
N ASN A 332 59.33 5.44 -31.96
CA ASN A 332 58.55 4.93 -33.09
C ASN A 332 58.18 6.03 -34.10
N ASN A 333 58.38 7.31 -33.78
CA ASN A 333 58.11 8.41 -34.73
C ASN A 333 59.27 8.59 -35.72
N ILE A 334 59.09 8.08 -36.95
CA ILE A 334 60.10 8.09 -38.02
C ILE A 334 60.60 9.51 -38.33
N ILE A 335 59.69 10.49 -38.38
CA ILE A 335 60.03 11.89 -38.71
C ILE A 335 60.84 12.52 -37.56
N MET A 336 60.46 12.22 -36.32
CA MET A 336 61.14 12.78 -35.15
C MET A 336 62.52 12.15 -34.91
N ASN A 337 62.64 10.85 -35.17
CA ASN A 337 63.92 10.15 -35.20
C ASN A 337 64.86 10.70 -36.29
N ASP A 338 64.34 10.96 -37.49
CA ASP A 338 65.12 11.54 -38.59
C ASP A 338 65.65 12.94 -38.22
N PHE A 339 64.80 13.79 -37.63
CA PHE A 339 65.22 15.10 -37.13
C PHE A 339 66.31 15.00 -36.05
N GLN A 340 66.11 14.13 -35.05
CA GLN A 340 67.09 13.88 -33.99
C GLN A 340 68.42 13.37 -34.54
N ASN A 341 68.39 12.46 -35.52
CA ASN A 341 69.59 11.92 -36.17
C ASN A 341 70.33 12.98 -37.00
N LYS A 342 69.61 13.85 -37.71
CA LYS A 342 70.22 14.99 -38.42
C LYS A 342 70.96 15.93 -37.47
N ILE A 343 70.39 16.22 -36.29
CA ILE A 343 71.06 17.04 -35.27
C ILE A 343 72.30 16.35 -34.71
N LYS A 344 72.25 15.04 -34.45
CA LYS A 344 73.41 14.24 -34.02
C LYS A 344 74.52 14.24 -35.06
N ASP A 345 74.19 14.03 -36.34
CA ASP A 345 75.15 14.05 -37.46
C ASP A 345 75.82 15.43 -37.58
N MET A 346 75.05 16.53 -37.50
CA MET A 346 75.62 17.88 -37.50
C MET A 346 76.60 18.11 -36.35
N LYS A 347 76.24 17.68 -35.13
CA LYS A 347 77.09 17.80 -33.95
C LYS A 347 78.40 17.03 -34.11
N GLU A 348 78.35 15.80 -34.64
CA GLU A 348 79.54 14.99 -34.88
C GLU A 348 80.46 15.64 -35.92
N ARG A 349 79.90 16.13 -37.03
CA ARG A 349 80.66 16.85 -38.06
C ARG A 349 81.31 18.13 -37.53
N ILE A 350 80.63 18.86 -36.66
CA ILE A 350 81.18 20.06 -35.99
C ILE A 350 82.32 19.69 -35.04
N ASN A 351 82.18 18.63 -34.25
CA ASN A 351 83.25 18.14 -33.38
C ASN A 351 84.50 17.76 -34.19
N ASN A 352 84.31 17.04 -35.29
CA ASN A 352 85.40 16.67 -36.19
C ASN A 352 86.08 17.93 -36.80
N LYS A 353 85.31 18.98 -37.15
CA LYS A 353 85.90 20.26 -37.59
C LYS A 353 86.70 20.93 -36.48
N ILE A 354 86.16 21.02 -35.27
CA ILE A 354 86.86 21.61 -34.11
C ILE A 354 88.17 20.87 -33.83
N GLU A 355 88.16 19.53 -33.88
CA GLU A 355 89.36 18.71 -33.69
C GLU A 355 90.42 18.99 -34.77
N ASN A 356 90.03 19.04 -36.04
CA ASN A 356 90.95 19.39 -37.13
C ASN A 356 91.52 20.82 -36.97
N ILE A 357 90.71 21.80 -36.54
CA ILE A 357 91.18 23.15 -36.25
C ILE A 357 92.21 23.13 -35.11
N ASN A 358 91.97 22.37 -34.04
CA ASN A 358 92.90 22.24 -32.92
C ASN A 358 94.24 21.59 -33.33
N ILE A 359 94.22 20.60 -34.23
CA ILE A 359 95.44 20.00 -34.79
C ILE A 359 96.26 21.07 -35.50
N ILE A 360 95.63 21.89 -36.36
CA ILE A 360 96.30 22.96 -37.10
C ILE A 360 96.85 24.04 -36.16
N ILE A 361 96.06 24.50 -35.19
CA ILE A 361 96.50 25.48 -34.17
C ILE A 361 97.71 24.95 -33.41
N SER A 362 97.70 23.68 -33.01
CA SER A 362 98.80 23.06 -32.27
C SER A 362 100.09 22.99 -33.09
N SER A 363 99.99 22.73 -34.40
CA SER A 363 101.16 22.79 -35.30
C SER A 363 101.70 24.22 -35.46
N ILE A 364 100.80 25.22 -35.58
CA ILE A 364 101.20 26.64 -35.61
C ILE A 364 101.92 27.03 -34.31
N ASP A 365 101.42 26.60 -33.17
CA ASP A 365 102.00 26.90 -31.85
C ASP A 365 103.38 26.27 -31.63
N ARG A 366 103.62 25.09 -32.21
CA ARG A 366 104.93 24.43 -32.20
C ARG A 366 105.91 24.96 -33.25
N GLY A 367 105.47 25.88 -34.13
CA GLY A 367 106.28 26.37 -35.26
C GLY A 367 106.53 25.32 -36.35
N GLU A 368 105.71 24.26 -36.39
CA GLU A 368 105.81 23.18 -37.37
C GLU A 368 105.10 23.55 -38.68
N LYS A 369 105.54 22.97 -39.81
CA LYS A 369 104.75 23.05 -41.06
C LYS A 369 103.43 22.28 -40.87
N VAL A 370 102.31 22.96 -41.09
CA VAL A 370 100.97 22.36 -41.03
C VAL A 370 100.86 21.26 -42.10
N SER A 371 100.32 20.09 -41.73
CA SER A 371 100.18 18.99 -42.68
C SER A 371 99.18 19.32 -43.79
N LEU A 372 99.55 18.99 -45.04
CA LEU A 372 98.65 19.14 -46.20
C LEU A 372 97.35 18.37 -46.02
N GLU A 373 97.40 17.24 -45.31
CA GLU A 373 96.21 16.43 -45.01
C GLU A 373 95.24 17.16 -44.07
N ALA A 374 95.72 17.80 -43.00
CA ALA A 374 94.87 18.57 -42.09
C ALA A 374 94.28 19.81 -42.80
N LEU A 375 95.09 20.47 -43.63
CA LEU A 375 94.63 21.59 -44.47
C LEU A 375 93.54 21.14 -45.45
N ASN A 376 93.72 20.01 -46.15
CA ASN A 376 92.74 19.50 -47.10
C ASN A 376 91.45 19.05 -46.41
N ARG A 377 91.54 18.42 -45.23
CA ARG A 377 90.36 18.06 -44.41
C ARG A 377 89.55 19.28 -43.98
N LEU A 378 90.22 20.38 -43.63
CA LEU A 378 89.55 21.61 -43.21
C LEU A 378 89.06 22.47 -44.40
N LYS A 379 89.81 22.48 -45.51
CA LYS A 379 89.49 23.22 -46.75
C LYS A 379 88.26 22.64 -47.46
N ASN A 380 87.93 21.38 -47.20
CA ASN A 380 86.77 20.76 -47.80
C ASN A 380 85.47 21.37 -47.22
N LYS A 381 84.92 22.38 -47.92
CA LYS A 381 83.59 22.95 -47.63
C LYS A 381 82.47 21.90 -47.65
N SER A 382 82.72 20.73 -48.23
CA SER A 382 81.76 19.62 -48.40
C SER A 382 81.34 18.89 -47.12
N ASN A 383 81.67 19.38 -45.91
CA ASN A 383 81.23 18.71 -44.67
C ASN A 383 79.70 18.74 -44.45
N GLY A 384 78.91 19.35 -45.35
CA GLY A 384 77.45 19.17 -45.43
C GLY A 384 76.65 19.78 -44.28
N ILE A 385 77.29 20.41 -43.28
CA ILE A 385 76.64 21.02 -42.12
C ILE A 385 75.62 22.08 -42.56
N ASP A 386 76.00 22.99 -43.47
CA ASP A 386 75.11 24.04 -43.98
C ASP A 386 73.91 23.45 -44.74
N THR A 387 74.13 22.41 -45.55
CA THR A 387 73.06 21.69 -46.27
C THR A 387 72.11 20.97 -45.32
N ILE A 388 72.63 20.33 -44.25
CA ILE A 388 71.79 19.66 -43.26
C ILE A 388 71.01 20.72 -42.45
N LEU A 389 71.65 21.83 -42.05
CA LEU A 389 70.96 22.94 -41.37
C LEU A 389 69.86 23.53 -42.23
N GLU A 390 70.13 23.82 -43.51
CA GLU A 390 69.16 24.34 -44.47
C GLU A 390 67.95 23.42 -44.62
N LYS A 391 68.20 22.14 -44.94
CA LYS A 391 67.12 21.16 -45.07
C LYS A 391 66.33 20.98 -43.77
N THR A 392 67.00 21.04 -42.62
CA THR A 392 66.37 20.92 -41.30
C THR A 392 65.49 22.13 -40.98
N ILE A 393 65.92 23.34 -41.35
CA ILE A 393 65.13 24.58 -41.21
C ILE A 393 63.91 24.55 -42.14
N ASP A 394 64.09 24.11 -43.38
CA ASP A 394 63.04 24.03 -44.40
C ASP A 394 61.98 22.99 -44.03
N ASP A 395 62.40 21.83 -43.53
CA ASP A 395 61.50 20.76 -43.09
C ASP A 395 60.80 21.08 -41.74
N PHE A 396 61.28 22.06 -40.97
CA PHE A 396 60.84 22.28 -39.59
C PHE A 396 59.34 22.57 -39.47
N ASN A 397 58.85 23.61 -40.14
CA ASN A 397 57.43 23.97 -40.12
C ASN A 397 56.52 23.01 -40.90
N PRO A 398 56.87 22.55 -42.12
CA PRO A 398 55.96 21.71 -42.91
C PRO A 398 55.97 20.23 -42.53
N LYS A 399 56.99 19.74 -41.81
CA LYS A 399 57.09 18.31 -41.43
C LYS A 399 57.22 18.09 -39.93
N ILE A 400 58.16 18.77 -39.27
CA ILE A 400 58.50 18.48 -37.86
C ILE A 400 57.38 18.92 -36.91
N VAL A 401 56.91 20.17 -37.02
CA VAL A 401 55.83 20.70 -36.18
C VAL A 401 54.51 19.93 -36.37
N PRO A 402 54.06 19.60 -37.61
CA PRO A 402 52.89 18.76 -37.83
C PRO A 402 53.03 17.35 -37.25
N ALA A 403 54.20 16.72 -37.34
CA ALA A 403 54.41 15.38 -36.81
C ALA A 403 54.16 15.31 -35.29
N ILE A 404 54.61 16.33 -34.54
CA ILE A 404 54.38 16.42 -33.09
C ILE A 404 52.91 16.74 -32.78
N ASN A 405 52.32 17.67 -33.54
CA ASN A 405 50.90 18.05 -33.36
C ASN A 405 49.94 16.89 -33.68
N ASN A 406 50.26 16.04 -34.66
CA ASN A 406 49.42 14.89 -35.01
C ASN A 406 49.35 13.86 -33.86
N VAL A 407 50.49 13.52 -33.24
CA VAL A 407 50.51 12.61 -32.07
C VAL A 407 49.66 13.17 -30.93
N LEU A 408 49.79 14.47 -30.63
CA LEU A 408 48.99 15.09 -29.58
C LEU A 408 47.50 15.16 -29.95
N ASN A 409 47.17 15.41 -31.21
CA ASN A 409 45.78 15.37 -31.69
C ASN A 409 45.18 13.98 -31.54
N ASP A 410 45.90 12.92 -31.93
CA ASP A 410 45.42 11.54 -31.82
C ASP A 410 45.16 11.16 -30.36
N LEU A 411 46.02 11.60 -29.44
CA LEU A 411 45.82 11.42 -28.00
C LEU A 411 44.64 12.23 -27.46
N ILE A 412 44.43 13.46 -27.94
CA ILE A 412 43.26 14.28 -27.58
C ILE A 412 41.97 13.62 -28.08
N VAL A 413 41.94 13.14 -29.32
CA VAL A 413 40.79 12.41 -29.90
C VAL A 413 40.53 11.12 -29.13
N THR A 414 41.58 10.39 -28.75
CA THR A 414 41.47 9.17 -27.94
C THR A 414 40.90 9.48 -26.55
N ALA A 415 41.35 10.56 -25.91
CA ALA A 415 40.81 11.03 -24.65
C ALA A 415 39.33 11.42 -24.79
N ASP A 416 38.96 12.13 -25.87
CA ASP A 416 37.57 12.50 -26.16
C ASP A 416 36.67 11.28 -26.37
N ASN A 417 37.12 10.31 -27.16
CA ASN A 417 36.39 9.06 -27.37
C ASN A 417 36.22 8.29 -26.05
N THR A 418 37.25 8.25 -25.20
CA THR A 418 37.18 7.62 -23.88
C THR A 418 36.19 8.33 -22.96
N ILE A 419 36.20 9.67 -22.94
CA ILE A 419 35.23 10.48 -22.18
C ILE A 419 33.81 10.24 -22.69
N GLN A 420 33.59 10.18 -24.00
CA GLN A 420 32.28 9.88 -24.59
C GLN A 420 31.79 8.48 -24.20
N LEU A 421 32.64 7.46 -24.28
CA LEU A 421 32.28 6.10 -23.85
C LEU A 421 31.90 6.06 -22.36
N LEU A 422 32.63 6.78 -21.51
CA LEU A 422 32.33 6.90 -20.08
C LEU A 422 31.03 7.67 -19.82
N LYS A 423 30.73 8.71 -20.61
CA LYS A 423 29.43 9.43 -20.53
C LYS A 423 28.27 8.52 -20.92
N ASN A 424 28.40 7.78 -22.03
CA ASN A 424 27.39 6.82 -22.46
C ASN A 424 27.17 5.74 -21.39
N ALA A 425 28.26 5.22 -20.79
CA ALA A 425 28.15 4.27 -19.67
C ALA A 425 27.43 4.88 -18.45
N ASN A 426 27.68 6.16 -18.14
CA ASN A 426 27.01 6.87 -17.05
C ASN A 426 25.52 7.14 -17.35
N GLU A 427 25.17 7.42 -18.60
CA GLU A 427 23.80 7.69 -19.07
C GLU A 427 22.95 6.42 -19.14
N ASN A 428 23.55 5.27 -19.46
CA ASN A 428 22.87 3.97 -19.51
C ASN A 428 22.77 3.29 -18.14
N LEU A 429 23.56 3.71 -17.15
CA LEU A 429 23.56 3.11 -15.80
C LEU A 429 22.20 3.21 -15.08
N PRO A 430 21.44 4.33 -15.14
CA PRO A 430 20.09 4.41 -14.60
C PRO A 430 19.12 3.38 -15.20
N GLU A 431 19.14 3.15 -16.52
CA GLU A 431 18.27 2.16 -17.18
C GLU A 431 18.62 0.74 -16.72
N ALA A 432 19.92 0.42 -16.63
CA ALA A 432 20.38 -0.85 -16.06
C ALA A 432 19.96 -1.03 -14.60
N THR A 433 19.97 0.07 -13.81
CA THR A 433 19.51 0.07 -12.41
C THR A 433 18.00 -0.14 -12.32
N GLU A 434 17.22 0.49 -13.19
CA GLU A 434 15.76 0.33 -13.24
C GLU A 434 15.35 -1.09 -13.65
N LEU A 435 16.04 -1.70 -14.61
CA LEU A 435 15.83 -3.10 -14.99
C LEU A 435 16.15 -4.05 -13.83
N LEU A 436 17.21 -3.76 -13.06
CA LEU A 436 17.57 -4.52 -11.86
C LEU A 436 16.53 -4.35 -10.75
N ASP A 437 16.06 -3.13 -10.49
CA ASP A 437 15.00 -2.85 -9.50
C ASP A 437 13.69 -3.57 -9.83
N ASN A 438 13.28 -3.56 -11.11
CA ASN A 438 12.13 -4.31 -11.59
C ASN A 438 12.34 -5.83 -11.46
N GLY A 439 13.55 -6.31 -11.74
CA GLY A 439 13.97 -7.69 -11.49
C GLY A 439 13.88 -8.07 -10.01
N TYR A 440 14.30 -7.18 -9.11
CA TYR A 440 14.21 -7.37 -7.67
C TYR A 440 12.78 -7.42 -7.17
N ALA A 441 11.91 -6.54 -7.64
CA ALA A 441 10.49 -6.58 -7.28
C ALA A 441 9.82 -7.89 -7.72
N GLY A 442 10.23 -8.45 -8.85
CA GLY A 442 9.83 -9.79 -9.30
C GLY A 442 10.39 -10.91 -8.42
N ALA A 443 11.69 -10.86 -8.13
CA ALA A 443 12.40 -11.81 -7.27
C ALA A 443 11.82 -11.81 -5.85
N GLU A 444 11.55 -10.65 -5.25
CA GLU A 444 10.98 -10.51 -3.91
C GLU A 444 9.59 -11.16 -3.83
N LYS A 445 8.74 -10.95 -4.84
CA LYS A 445 7.44 -11.64 -4.94
C LYS A 445 7.62 -13.15 -5.04
N GLY A 446 8.60 -13.62 -5.82
CA GLY A 446 8.98 -15.03 -5.92
C GLY A 446 9.45 -15.62 -4.59
N ILE A 447 10.34 -14.93 -3.88
CA ILE A 447 10.86 -15.31 -2.55
C ILE A 447 9.72 -15.38 -1.53
N ARG A 448 8.83 -14.38 -1.51
CA ARG A 448 7.62 -14.41 -0.66
C ARG A 448 6.71 -15.58 -1.02
N GLY A 449 6.51 -15.84 -2.31
CA GLY A 449 5.75 -17.01 -2.81
C GLY A 449 6.35 -18.33 -2.35
N ILE A 450 7.68 -18.49 -2.42
CA ILE A 450 8.41 -19.66 -1.94
C ILE A 450 8.27 -19.80 -0.41
N LYS A 451 8.37 -18.71 0.36
CA LYS A 451 8.16 -18.71 1.82
C LYS A 451 6.73 -19.11 2.19
N ILE A 452 5.72 -18.61 1.47
CA ILE A 452 4.31 -18.98 1.66
C ILE A 452 4.06 -20.45 1.27
N LEU A 453 4.65 -20.91 0.16
CA LEU A 453 4.59 -22.31 -0.26
C LEU A 453 5.21 -23.21 0.81
N LYS A 454 6.39 -22.87 1.32
CA LYS A 454 7.08 -23.61 2.39
C LYS A 454 6.28 -23.64 3.68
N SER A 455 5.62 -22.55 4.07
CA SER A 455 4.80 -22.50 5.29
C SER A 455 3.52 -23.32 5.19
N ASN A 456 2.94 -23.46 3.99
CA ASN A 456 1.68 -24.16 3.76
C ASN A 456 1.84 -25.66 3.44
N LEU A 457 3.02 -26.05 2.94
CA LEU A 457 3.33 -27.41 2.52
C LEU A 457 3.12 -28.49 3.61
N PRO A 458 3.44 -28.27 4.90
CA PRO A 458 3.17 -29.26 5.95
C PRO A 458 1.67 -29.58 6.12
N SER A 459 0.79 -28.61 5.87
CA SER A 459 -0.66 -28.81 5.94
C SER A 459 -1.19 -29.64 4.76
N ILE A 460 -0.62 -29.43 3.58
CA ILE A 460 -0.92 -30.20 2.37
C ILE A 460 -0.42 -31.65 2.54
N GLU A 461 0.80 -31.83 3.06
CA GLU A 461 1.37 -33.14 3.39
C GLU A 461 0.48 -33.92 4.35
N LYS A 462 0.04 -33.28 5.44
CA LYS A 462 -0.87 -33.90 6.40
C LYS A 462 -2.19 -34.33 5.75
N SER A 463 -2.78 -33.46 4.94
CA SER A 463 -4.08 -33.72 4.30
C SER A 463 -4.00 -34.88 3.28
N ILE A 464 -2.96 -34.89 2.44
CA ILE A 464 -2.74 -35.95 1.45
C ILE A 464 -2.40 -37.27 2.15
N GLY A 465 -1.61 -37.22 3.23
CA GLY A 465 -1.31 -38.39 4.07
C GLY A 465 -2.56 -38.98 4.71
N GLU A 466 -3.47 -38.15 5.23
CA GLU A 466 -4.75 -38.60 5.78
C GLU A 466 -5.66 -39.26 4.72
N VAL A 467 -5.74 -38.68 3.51
CA VAL A 467 -6.51 -39.24 2.40
C VAL A 467 -5.88 -40.56 1.92
N SER A 468 -4.56 -40.59 1.73
CA SER A 468 -3.79 -41.78 1.36
C SER A 468 -4.01 -42.92 2.37
N ASN A 469 -3.88 -42.63 3.67
CA ASN A 469 -4.11 -43.62 4.73
C ASN A 469 -5.55 -44.15 4.73
N LYS A 470 -6.56 -43.29 4.49
CA LYS A 470 -7.95 -43.72 4.34
C LYS A 470 -8.16 -44.57 3.09
N LEU A 471 -7.56 -44.22 1.96
CA LEU A 471 -7.65 -45.00 0.72
C LEU A 471 -6.95 -46.37 0.83
N LYS A 472 -5.87 -46.48 1.60
CA LYS A 472 -5.25 -47.79 1.93
C LYS A 472 -6.23 -48.74 2.62
N THR A 473 -7.18 -48.20 3.41
CA THR A 473 -8.25 -49.02 4.02
C THR A 473 -9.35 -49.47 3.04
N LEU A 474 -9.33 -48.97 1.81
CA LEU A 474 -10.28 -49.25 0.72
C LEU A 474 -9.68 -50.11 -0.41
N ASP A 475 -8.38 -50.47 -0.34
CA ASP A 475 -7.70 -51.35 -1.31
C ASP A 475 -8.22 -52.80 -1.27
N ASN A 476 -9.04 -53.15 -0.28
CA ASN A 476 -9.79 -54.40 -0.23
C ASN A 476 -11.04 -54.33 -1.13
N ASP A 477 -11.02 -55.11 -2.21
CA ASP A 477 -12.05 -55.22 -3.27
C ASP A 477 -13.50 -55.36 -2.75
N GLU A 478 -13.69 -55.89 -1.54
CA GLU A 478 -15.00 -56.10 -0.92
C GLU A 478 -15.75 -54.79 -0.59
N ARG A 479 -15.04 -53.77 -0.10
CA ARG A 479 -15.64 -52.46 0.24
C ARG A 479 -15.90 -51.61 -1.00
N LEU A 480 -15.04 -51.73 -2.01
CA LEU A 480 -15.24 -51.08 -3.31
C LEU A 480 -16.51 -51.62 -3.99
N ASN A 481 -16.77 -52.93 -3.87
CA ASN A 481 -18.00 -53.55 -4.35
C ASN A 481 -19.25 -53.08 -3.59
N GLU A 482 -19.17 -52.82 -2.28
CA GLU A 482 -20.27 -52.22 -1.51
C GLU A 482 -20.56 -50.78 -1.93
N VAL A 483 -19.54 -49.96 -2.20
CA VAL A 483 -19.68 -48.58 -2.69
C VAL A 483 -20.31 -48.56 -4.09
N ILE A 484 -19.90 -49.46 -4.99
CA ILE A 484 -20.51 -49.63 -6.32
C ILE A 484 -21.99 -50.04 -6.22
N LYS A 485 -22.34 -50.85 -5.21
CA LYS A 485 -23.72 -51.28 -4.95
C LYS A 485 -24.59 -50.16 -4.39
N LEU A 486 -24.02 -49.25 -3.59
CA LEU A 486 -24.68 -48.05 -3.07
C LEU A 486 -24.96 -47.01 -4.17
N MET A 487 -24.06 -46.87 -5.15
CA MET A 487 -24.26 -45.96 -6.29
C MET A 487 -25.33 -46.42 -7.29
N LYS A 488 -25.76 -47.69 -7.24
CA LYS A 488 -26.77 -48.24 -8.16
C LYS A 488 -28.21 -47.79 -7.86
N ASN A 489 -28.47 -47.13 -6.72
CA ASN A 489 -29.84 -47.09 -6.20
C ASN A 489 -30.31 -45.75 -5.59
N ASN A 490 -29.79 -44.58 -5.99
CA ASN A 490 -30.32 -43.33 -5.42
C ASN A 490 -30.30 -42.08 -6.32
N SER A 491 -30.80 -42.21 -7.55
CA SER A 491 -30.88 -41.11 -8.54
C SER A 491 -31.67 -39.86 -8.11
N LYS A 492 -32.37 -39.90 -6.97
CA LYS A 492 -33.17 -38.77 -6.47
C LYS A 492 -32.50 -37.97 -5.34
N MET A 493 -31.52 -38.54 -4.62
CA MET A 493 -30.83 -37.84 -3.52
C MET A 493 -29.60 -37.04 -3.99
N GLU A 494 -28.90 -37.47 -5.04
CA GLU A 494 -27.69 -36.76 -5.53
C GLU A 494 -27.98 -35.46 -6.30
N SER A 495 -29.16 -35.30 -6.91
CA SER A 495 -29.53 -34.06 -7.60
C SER A 495 -29.59 -32.86 -6.64
N ASP A 496 -30.06 -33.09 -5.41
CA ASP A 496 -30.07 -32.07 -4.35
C ASP A 496 -28.67 -31.80 -3.77
N PHE A 497 -27.83 -32.85 -3.65
CA PHE A 497 -26.46 -32.74 -3.14
C PHE A 497 -25.55 -31.92 -4.06
N ILE A 498 -25.67 -32.07 -5.38
CA ILE A 498 -24.86 -31.30 -6.36
C ILE A 498 -25.42 -29.89 -6.57
N SER A 499 -26.74 -29.70 -6.44
CA SER A 499 -27.38 -28.38 -6.59
C SER A 499 -27.14 -27.45 -5.40
N ASN A 500 -26.85 -28.00 -4.23
CA ASN A 500 -26.41 -27.27 -3.04
C ASN A 500 -25.24 -28.03 -2.37
N PRO A 501 -24.02 -27.96 -2.95
CA PRO A 501 -22.87 -28.78 -2.54
C PRO A 501 -22.33 -28.46 -1.14
N ILE A 502 -22.87 -27.41 -0.52
CA ILE A 502 -22.51 -26.97 0.81
C ILE A 502 -23.80 -26.83 1.60
N GLU A 503 -24.05 -27.77 2.49
CA GLU A 503 -25.05 -27.59 3.54
C GLU A 503 -24.48 -26.54 4.52
N ILE A 504 -24.98 -25.30 4.45
CA ILE A 504 -24.64 -24.28 5.42
C ILE A 504 -25.29 -24.68 6.75
N LYS A 505 -24.55 -25.41 7.57
CA LYS A 505 -24.90 -25.63 8.97
C LYS A 505 -24.67 -24.32 9.73
N GLU A 506 -25.70 -23.51 9.79
CA GLU A 506 -25.70 -22.24 10.51
C GLU A 506 -25.58 -22.51 12.02
N ASN A 507 -24.37 -22.39 12.56
CA ASN A 507 -24.16 -22.42 14.01
C ASN A 507 -24.42 -21.03 14.61
N ARG A 508 -25.64 -20.79 15.08
CA ARG A 508 -26.00 -19.53 15.75
C ARG A 508 -25.47 -19.53 17.18
N ILE A 509 -24.38 -18.78 17.41
CA ILE A 509 -23.71 -18.71 18.71
C ILE A 509 -24.62 -18.13 19.80
N TYR A 510 -25.38 -17.06 19.47
CA TYR A 510 -26.36 -16.43 20.37
C TYR A 510 -27.69 -16.22 19.64
N PRO A 511 -28.54 -17.25 19.54
CA PRO A 511 -29.75 -17.19 18.73
C PRO A 511 -30.82 -16.31 19.41
N ILE A 512 -31.13 -15.18 18.78
CA ILE A 512 -32.30 -14.36 19.13
C ILE A 512 -33.38 -14.59 18.06
N PRO A 513 -34.60 -15.02 18.45
CA PRO A 513 -35.57 -15.57 17.50
C PRO A 513 -36.26 -14.54 16.60
N ASN A 514 -36.31 -13.26 16.97
CA ASN A 514 -36.99 -12.23 16.20
C ASN A 514 -36.33 -10.85 16.37
N TYR A 515 -36.59 -9.97 15.40
CA TYR A 515 -36.00 -8.63 15.34
C TYR A 515 -36.43 -7.75 16.52
N GLY A 516 -37.70 -7.85 16.97
CA GLY A 516 -38.18 -7.11 18.13
C GLY A 516 -37.41 -7.44 19.40
N SER A 517 -37.12 -8.71 19.64
CA SER A 517 -36.32 -9.17 20.79
C SER A 517 -34.87 -8.69 20.69
N ALA A 518 -34.29 -8.69 19.48
CA ALA A 518 -32.94 -8.18 19.25
C ALA A 518 -32.83 -6.66 19.48
N MET A 519 -33.90 -5.91 19.19
CA MET A 519 -33.99 -4.46 19.38
C MET A 519 -34.40 -4.04 20.81
N THR A 520 -34.81 -4.98 21.65
CA THR A 520 -35.27 -4.68 23.02
C THR A 520 -34.20 -4.01 23.87
N PRO A 521 -32.93 -4.48 23.93
CA PRO A 521 -31.84 -3.79 24.66
C PRO A 521 -31.74 -2.29 24.35
N PHE A 522 -31.94 -1.90 23.09
CA PHE A 522 -31.93 -0.51 22.67
C PHE A 522 -33.16 0.27 23.17
N PHE A 523 -34.37 -0.21 22.90
CA PHE A 523 -35.60 0.50 23.25
C PHE A 523 -35.84 0.57 24.75
N THR A 524 -35.51 -0.48 25.50
CA THR A 524 -35.58 -0.49 26.97
C THR A 524 -34.59 0.53 27.55
N THR A 525 -33.32 0.53 27.10
CA THR A 525 -32.33 1.54 27.55
C THR A 525 -32.79 2.96 27.23
N LEU A 526 -33.30 3.19 26.02
CA LEU A 526 -33.81 4.48 25.58
C LEU A 526 -34.97 4.96 26.46
N SER A 527 -35.92 4.07 26.75
CA SER A 527 -37.06 4.39 27.60
C SER A 527 -36.66 4.80 29.01
N LEU A 528 -35.64 4.17 29.61
CA LEU A 528 -35.19 4.48 30.97
C LEU A 528 -34.60 5.89 31.06
N TRP A 529 -33.85 6.31 30.06
CA TRP A 529 -33.32 7.67 30.00
C TRP A 529 -34.42 8.71 29.79
N VAL A 530 -35.34 8.44 28.86
CA VAL A 530 -36.51 9.29 28.65
C VAL A 530 -37.35 9.37 29.92
N GLY A 531 -37.50 8.27 30.66
CA GLY A 531 -38.15 8.25 31.97
C GLY A 531 -37.48 9.18 32.97
N ALA A 532 -36.15 9.14 33.09
CA ALA A 532 -35.41 10.07 33.94
C ALA A 532 -35.58 11.54 33.52
N LEU A 533 -35.60 11.83 32.21
CA LEU A 533 -35.85 13.18 31.68
C LEU A 533 -37.26 13.69 31.98
N ILE A 534 -38.28 12.84 31.85
CA ILE A 534 -39.66 13.19 32.15
C ILE A 534 -39.82 13.46 33.65
N LEU A 535 -39.16 12.65 34.51
CA LEU A 535 -39.16 12.86 35.96
C LEU A 535 -38.64 14.26 36.32
N VAL A 536 -37.48 14.67 35.81
CA VAL A 536 -36.93 16.01 36.13
C VAL A 536 -37.67 17.15 35.44
N SER A 537 -38.45 16.84 34.40
CA SER A 537 -39.28 17.83 33.70
C SER A 537 -40.52 18.19 34.51
N ILE A 538 -41.14 17.19 35.17
CA ILE A 538 -42.39 17.35 35.93
C ILE A 538 -42.14 17.56 37.43
N LEU A 539 -41.18 16.84 38.02
CA LEU A 539 -40.89 16.92 39.45
C LEU A 539 -39.81 17.95 39.75
N SER A 540 -40.01 18.71 40.82
CA SER A 540 -39.01 19.67 41.29
C SER A 540 -37.84 18.99 41.98
N VAL A 541 -36.62 19.32 41.53
CA VAL A 541 -35.35 18.90 42.15
C VAL A 541 -35.04 19.66 43.45
N ASP A 542 -35.77 20.76 43.73
CA ASP A 542 -35.60 21.59 44.92
C ASP A 542 -36.34 21.03 46.13
N VAL A 543 -35.78 21.23 47.32
CA VAL A 543 -36.36 20.79 48.60
C VAL A 543 -36.85 21.99 49.40
N LYS A 544 -38.18 22.09 49.56
CA LYS A 544 -38.82 23.02 50.50
C LYS A 544 -38.41 22.70 51.94
N ASP A 545 -38.25 23.72 52.76
CA ASP A 545 -37.82 23.58 54.15
C ASP A 545 -38.81 22.74 54.97
N ILE A 546 -38.28 21.99 55.94
CA ILE A 546 -39.05 21.05 56.77
C ILE A 546 -39.27 21.68 58.15
N LYS A 547 -40.53 21.74 58.61
CA LYS A 547 -40.88 22.19 59.96
C LYS A 547 -40.09 21.38 61.01
N GLY A 548 -39.40 22.06 61.91
CA GLY A 548 -38.61 21.44 62.98
C GLY A 548 -37.17 21.02 62.63
N VAL A 549 -36.65 21.38 61.44
CA VAL A 549 -35.24 21.15 61.08
C VAL A 549 -34.54 22.49 60.82
N LYS A 550 -33.53 22.84 61.64
CA LYS A 550 -32.71 24.05 61.40
C LYS A 550 -31.82 23.84 60.16
N LYS A 551 -31.87 24.78 59.21
CA LYS A 551 -31.06 24.92 57.97
C LYS A 551 -30.46 23.61 57.41
N LEU A 552 -31.16 22.98 56.48
CA LEU A 552 -30.69 21.79 55.75
C LEU A 552 -29.42 22.08 54.92
N LYS A 553 -28.42 21.19 55.00
CA LYS A 553 -27.19 21.29 54.18
C LYS A 553 -27.47 20.94 52.71
N ILE A 554 -26.64 21.44 51.79
CA ILE A 554 -26.80 21.23 50.33
C ILE A 554 -26.80 19.74 49.96
N HIS A 555 -25.87 18.95 50.50
CA HIS A 555 -25.82 17.51 50.26
C HIS A 555 -27.05 16.78 50.85
N GLU A 556 -27.59 17.26 51.98
CA GLU A 556 -28.80 16.68 52.57
C GLU A 556 -30.02 16.91 51.69
N LYS A 557 -30.16 18.11 51.09
CA LYS A 557 -31.22 18.42 50.12
C LYS A 557 -31.08 17.59 48.85
N TYR A 558 -29.85 17.50 48.31
CA TYR A 558 -29.55 16.76 47.09
C TYR A 558 -29.86 15.26 47.22
N PHE A 559 -29.24 14.57 48.17
CA PHE A 559 -29.47 13.12 48.34
C PHE A 559 -30.89 12.80 48.83
N GLY A 560 -31.46 13.66 49.69
CA GLY A 560 -32.81 13.48 50.22
C GLY A 560 -33.87 13.50 49.13
N ARG A 561 -33.73 14.39 48.14
CA ARG A 561 -34.62 14.44 46.98
C ARG A 561 -34.28 13.36 45.95
N TYR A 562 -33.01 13.08 45.73
CA TYR A 562 -32.60 12.04 44.78
C TYR A 562 -33.20 10.67 45.12
N PHE A 563 -33.28 10.28 46.39
CA PHE A 563 -33.92 9.00 46.75
C PHE A 563 -35.38 8.89 46.30
N THR A 564 -36.12 9.99 46.25
CA THR A 564 -37.48 10.02 45.68
C THR A 564 -37.43 9.71 44.17
N PHE A 565 -36.54 10.38 43.43
CA PHE A 565 -36.33 10.13 42.00
C PHE A 565 -35.86 8.70 41.72
N MET A 566 -34.87 8.22 42.49
CA MET A 566 -34.33 6.87 42.39
C MET A 566 -35.41 5.81 42.61
N THR A 567 -36.30 6.00 43.59
CA THR A 567 -37.41 5.08 43.84
C THR A 567 -38.33 4.97 42.63
N ILE A 568 -38.71 6.11 42.05
CA ILE A 568 -39.59 6.13 40.88
C ILE A 568 -38.88 5.53 39.65
N ALA A 569 -37.58 5.82 39.47
CA ALA A 569 -36.76 5.25 38.39
C ALA A 569 -36.60 3.72 38.50
N ILE A 570 -36.51 3.18 39.72
CA ILE A 570 -36.52 1.74 39.97
C ILE A 570 -37.88 1.14 39.53
N PHE A 571 -38.99 1.78 39.87
CA PHE A 571 -40.32 1.32 39.41
C PHE A 571 -40.48 1.43 37.89
N GLN A 572 -39.99 2.50 37.26
CA GLN A 572 -39.94 2.61 35.79
C GLN A 572 -39.20 1.43 35.17
N ALA A 573 -38.04 1.07 35.73
CA ALA A 573 -37.25 -0.07 35.26
C ALA A 573 -37.95 -1.42 35.44
N LEU A 574 -38.59 -1.62 36.59
CA LEU A 574 -39.39 -2.83 36.83
C LEU A 574 -40.55 -2.92 35.84
N ILE A 575 -41.30 -1.84 35.63
CA ILE A 575 -42.46 -1.85 34.73
C ILE A 575 -42.02 -2.15 33.31
N VAL A 576 -41.01 -1.45 32.77
CA VAL A 576 -40.58 -1.69 31.38
C VAL A 576 -40.03 -3.10 31.21
N SER A 577 -39.12 -3.55 32.08
CA SER A 577 -38.47 -4.86 31.93
C SER A 577 -39.42 -6.03 32.15
N LEU A 578 -40.35 -5.93 33.11
CA LEU A 578 -41.42 -6.93 33.29
C LEU A 578 -42.41 -6.89 32.13
N GLY A 579 -42.74 -5.71 31.60
CA GLY A 579 -43.58 -5.59 30.41
C GLY A 579 -42.94 -6.20 29.17
N ASP A 580 -41.65 -5.97 28.94
CA ASP A 580 -40.91 -6.57 27.83
C ASP A 580 -41.01 -8.10 27.90
N ILE A 581 -40.77 -8.68 29.09
CA ILE A 581 -40.78 -10.14 29.30
C ILE A 581 -42.20 -10.74 29.27
N TYR A 582 -43.18 -10.12 29.93
CA TYR A 582 -44.48 -10.74 30.19
C TYR A 582 -45.61 -10.21 29.31
N LEU A 583 -45.61 -8.90 28.98
CA LEU A 583 -46.63 -8.29 28.11
C LEU A 583 -46.29 -8.52 26.63
N LEU A 584 -45.06 -8.23 26.22
CA LEU A 584 -44.62 -8.39 24.83
C LEU A 584 -44.07 -9.78 24.52
N LYS A 585 -43.74 -10.55 25.56
CA LYS A 585 -43.14 -11.89 25.44
C LYS A 585 -41.83 -11.87 24.66
N VAL A 586 -41.00 -10.85 24.91
CA VAL A 586 -39.65 -10.73 24.34
C VAL A 586 -38.80 -11.91 24.79
N TYR A 587 -37.99 -12.43 23.86
CA TYR A 587 -36.96 -13.40 24.20
C TYR A 587 -35.81 -12.73 24.95
N VAL A 588 -35.45 -13.29 26.11
CA VAL A 588 -34.32 -12.85 26.93
C VAL A 588 -33.63 -14.10 27.48
N SER A 589 -32.34 -14.27 27.19
CA SER A 589 -31.56 -15.41 27.64
C SER A 589 -31.49 -15.51 29.17
N ASN A 590 -31.21 -14.40 29.86
CA ASN A 590 -31.19 -14.35 31.32
C ASN A 590 -32.11 -13.25 31.84
N LYS A 591 -33.34 -13.63 32.20
CA LYS A 591 -34.39 -12.72 32.69
C LYS A 591 -33.97 -11.98 33.97
N SER A 592 -33.27 -12.64 34.88
CA SER A 592 -32.85 -12.06 36.16
C SER A 592 -31.83 -10.94 35.93
N ILE A 593 -30.80 -11.20 35.12
CA ILE A 593 -29.78 -10.20 34.79
C ILE A 593 -30.42 -9.03 34.01
N PHE A 594 -31.35 -9.30 33.09
CA PHE A 594 -32.04 -8.26 32.33
C PHE A 594 -32.80 -7.28 33.25
N ILE A 595 -33.56 -7.80 34.22
CA ILE A 595 -34.30 -6.97 35.19
C ILE A 595 -33.33 -6.21 36.11
N LEU A 596 -32.35 -6.89 36.70
CA LEU A 596 -31.41 -6.27 37.63
C LEU A 596 -30.55 -5.20 36.94
N PHE A 597 -30.09 -5.47 35.72
CA PHE A 597 -29.32 -4.51 34.94
C PHE A 597 -30.18 -3.34 34.48
N SER A 598 -31.46 -3.56 34.10
CA SER A 598 -32.42 -2.48 33.83
C SER A 598 -32.59 -1.54 35.02
N ILE A 599 -32.71 -2.10 36.24
CA ILE A 599 -32.78 -1.30 37.48
C ILE A 599 -31.49 -0.51 37.68
N PHE A 600 -30.34 -1.17 37.53
CA PHE A 600 -29.03 -0.55 37.68
C PHE A 600 -28.84 0.63 36.71
N ILE A 601 -29.06 0.43 35.41
CA ILE A 601 -28.90 1.51 34.42
C ILE A 601 -29.92 2.64 34.64
N SER A 602 -31.13 2.34 35.12
CA SER A 602 -32.13 3.36 35.47
C SER A 602 -31.67 4.24 36.65
N ILE A 603 -31.05 3.64 37.66
CA ILE A 603 -30.44 4.38 38.78
C ILE A 603 -29.30 5.28 38.27
N VAL A 604 -28.45 4.77 37.38
CA VAL A 604 -27.35 5.53 36.79
C VAL A 604 -27.87 6.70 35.95
N PHE A 605 -28.80 6.44 35.03
CA PHE A 605 -29.37 7.47 34.16
C PHE A 605 -30.13 8.53 34.95
N SER A 606 -30.94 8.11 35.94
CA SER A 606 -31.62 9.06 36.82
C SER A 606 -30.63 9.89 37.63
N MET A 607 -29.48 9.35 38.07
CA MET A 607 -28.45 10.14 38.76
C MET A 607 -27.81 11.19 37.84
N ILE A 608 -27.45 10.81 36.62
CA ILE A 608 -26.86 11.72 35.62
C ILE A 608 -27.83 12.87 35.35
N ILE A 609 -29.06 12.56 34.97
CA ILE A 609 -30.07 13.54 34.60
C ILE A 609 -30.49 14.40 35.80
N TYR A 610 -30.73 13.78 36.96
CA TYR A 610 -31.05 14.51 38.19
C TYR A 610 -29.94 15.49 38.57
N THR A 611 -28.67 15.08 38.44
CA THR A 611 -27.51 15.93 38.71
C THR A 611 -27.46 17.12 37.76
N LEU A 612 -27.59 16.89 36.45
CA LEU A 612 -27.56 17.98 35.46
C LEU A 612 -28.62 19.02 35.77
N VAL A 613 -29.86 18.60 36.04
CA VAL A 613 -30.95 19.54 36.38
C VAL A 613 -30.75 20.17 37.76
N SER A 614 -30.28 19.41 38.74
CA SER A 614 -30.01 19.94 40.09
C SER A 614 -28.88 20.96 40.12
N VAL A 615 -27.93 20.93 39.18
CA VAL A 615 -26.77 21.83 39.13
C VAL A 615 -26.99 22.98 38.16
N PHE A 616 -27.60 22.72 37.01
CA PHE A 616 -27.77 23.68 35.89
C PHE A 616 -29.21 24.16 35.69
N GLY A 617 -30.18 23.68 36.49
CA GLY A 617 -31.58 24.06 36.36
C GLY A 617 -32.17 23.68 35.00
N ASN A 618 -32.90 24.59 34.36
CA ASN A 618 -33.52 24.35 33.05
C ASN A 618 -32.49 24.09 31.93
N ILE A 619 -31.28 24.66 32.02
CA ILE A 619 -30.19 24.35 31.08
C ILE A 619 -29.80 22.87 31.21
N GLY A 620 -29.82 22.33 32.42
CA GLY A 620 -29.57 20.91 32.66
C GLY A 620 -30.56 19.99 31.95
N LYS A 621 -31.83 20.42 31.82
CA LYS A 621 -32.85 19.67 31.04
C LYS A 621 -32.47 19.64 29.56
N ALA A 622 -32.08 20.79 29.00
CA ALA A 622 -31.65 20.90 27.61
C ALA A 622 -30.39 20.05 27.34
N LEU A 623 -29.40 20.06 28.24
CA LEU A 623 -28.21 19.21 28.15
C LEU A 623 -28.58 17.72 28.16
N GLY A 624 -29.52 17.31 29.00
CA GLY A 624 -30.02 15.92 29.04
C GLY A 624 -30.70 15.48 27.72
N VAL A 625 -31.37 16.40 27.03
CA VAL A 625 -31.97 16.15 25.70
C VAL A 625 -30.90 16.11 24.61
N ILE A 626 -29.90 17.01 24.65
CA ILE A 626 -28.77 16.98 23.70
C ILE A 626 -28.01 15.66 23.82
N LEU A 627 -27.71 15.23 25.05
CA LEU A 627 -27.08 13.94 25.31
C LEU A 627 -27.93 12.77 24.79
N LEU A 628 -29.25 12.82 24.96
CA LEU A 628 -30.15 11.81 24.40
C LEU A 628 -30.01 11.70 22.88
N VAL A 629 -30.06 12.83 22.16
CA VAL A 629 -29.96 12.85 20.68
C VAL A 629 -28.61 12.30 20.21
N LEU A 630 -27.52 12.69 20.85
CA LEU A 630 -26.19 12.18 20.53
C LEU A 630 -26.07 10.68 20.79
N GLN A 631 -26.62 10.21 21.92
CA GLN A 631 -26.60 8.81 22.33
C GLN A 631 -27.40 7.90 21.39
N ILE A 632 -28.54 8.36 20.86
CA ILE A 632 -29.32 7.57 19.90
C ILE A 632 -28.49 7.26 18.65
N SER A 633 -27.73 8.23 18.15
CA SER A 633 -26.94 8.08 16.92
C SER A 633 -25.60 7.38 17.13
N ALA A 634 -24.92 7.64 18.26
CA ALA A 634 -23.57 7.15 18.50
C ALA A 634 -23.46 5.90 19.37
N SER A 635 -24.53 5.35 19.93
CA SER A 635 -24.41 4.19 20.84
C SER A 635 -24.32 2.82 20.16
N GLY A 636 -24.45 2.76 18.83
CA GLY A 636 -24.44 1.50 18.09
C GLY A 636 -25.66 0.60 18.36
N GLY A 637 -26.78 1.21 18.78
CA GLY A 637 -27.98 0.50 19.22
C GLY A 637 -28.75 -0.20 18.08
N THR A 638 -28.98 0.52 16.98
CA THR A 638 -29.73 0.04 15.79
C THR A 638 -28.83 -0.51 14.69
N PHE A 639 -27.65 0.08 14.52
CA PHE A 639 -26.63 -0.33 13.56
C PHE A 639 -25.29 -0.51 14.26
N PRO A 640 -24.38 -1.36 13.75
CA PRO A 640 -23.01 -1.41 14.22
C PRO A 640 -22.38 -0.01 14.20
N ILE A 641 -21.59 0.33 15.22
CA ILE A 641 -21.03 1.69 15.32
C ILE A 641 -20.07 1.99 14.16
N GLU A 642 -19.42 0.95 13.64
CA GLU A 642 -18.43 0.97 12.57
C GLU A 642 -18.98 1.47 11.23
N VAL A 643 -20.31 1.39 11.03
CA VAL A 643 -20.96 1.89 9.80
C VAL A 643 -21.41 3.35 9.90
N THR A 644 -21.17 4.01 11.02
CA THR A 644 -21.52 5.43 11.24
C THR A 644 -20.35 6.37 10.89
N PRO A 645 -20.57 7.67 10.62
CA PRO A 645 -19.48 8.62 10.38
C PRO A 645 -18.45 8.69 11.54
N PRO A 646 -17.17 9.04 11.27
CA PRO A 646 -16.10 9.03 12.27
C PRO A 646 -16.38 9.83 13.55
N PHE A 647 -17.13 10.93 13.44
CA PHE A 647 -17.56 11.71 14.60
C PHE A 647 -18.33 10.86 15.61
N PHE A 648 -19.31 10.07 15.15
CA PHE A 648 -20.14 9.24 16.02
C PHE A 648 -19.36 8.05 16.59
N GLN A 649 -18.43 7.48 15.81
CA GLN A 649 -17.52 6.43 16.27
C GLN A 649 -16.62 6.93 17.41
N ASN A 650 -16.06 8.14 17.29
CA ASN A 650 -15.14 8.69 18.29
C ASN A 650 -15.83 9.06 19.62
N ILE A 651 -17.09 9.50 19.57
CA ILE A 651 -17.82 9.83 20.80
C ILE A 651 -18.45 8.59 21.44
N ASN A 652 -18.67 7.49 20.70
CA ASN A 652 -19.30 6.26 21.20
C ASN A 652 -18.73 5.77 22.55
N PRO A 653 -17.40 5.67 22.76
CA PRO A 653 -16.86 5.21 24.04
C PRO A 653 -17.10 6.17 25.21
N LEU A 654 -17.46 7.43 24.94
CA LEU A 654 -17.71 8.48 25.93
C LEU A 654 -19.19 8.58 26.32
N LEU A 655 -20.05 7.70 25.81
CA LEU A 655 -21.49 7.76 26.03
C LEU A 655 -21.98 6.61 26.93
N PRO A 656 -22.76 6.91 27.99
CA PRO A 656 -23.28 5.88 28.88
C PRO A 656 -24.24 4.89 28.19
N PHE A 657 -24.93 5.31 27.11
CA PHE A 657 -25.79 4.41 26.32
C PHE A 657 -25.04 3.23 25.70
N THR A 658 -23.78 3.43 25.30
CA THR A 658 -22.97 2.38 24.68
C THR A 658 -22.87 1.17 25.61
N TYR A 659 -22.49 1.42 26.87
CA TYR A 659 -22.31 0.39 27.89
C TYR A 659 -23.64 -0.14 28.42
N ALA A 660 -24.68 0.70 28.50
CA ALA A 660 -26.01 0.26 28.92
C ALA A 660 -26.67 -0.67 27.87
N ILE A 661 -26.57 -0.34 26.58
CA ILE A 661 -27.08 -1.21 25.52
C ILE A 661 -26.27 -2.50 25.43
N SER A 662 -24.94 -2.42 25.55
CA SER A 662 -24.05 -3.58 25.58
C SER A 662 -24.44 -4.56 26.70
N GLY A 663 -24.52 -4.12 27.96
CA GLY A 663 -24.89 -5.02 29.05
C GLY A 663 -26.33 -5.55 28.95
N MET A 664 -27.26 -4.77 28.39
CA MET A 664 -28.62 -5.26 28.09
C MET A 664 -28.61 -6.33 26.97
N ARG A 665 -27.70 -6.25 26.00
CA ARG A 665 -27.50 -7.28 24.96
C ARG A 665 -26.94 -8.57 25.54
N GLU A 666 -26.00 -8.50 26.47
CA GLU A 666 -25.50 -9.68 27.19
C GLU A 666 -26.66 -10.40 27.91
N ALA A 667 -27.55 -9.66 28.58
CA ALA A 667 -28.71 -10.25 29.22
C ALA A 667 -29.73 -10.86 28.23
N ALA A 668 -29.90 -10.25 27.06
CA ALA A 668 -30.85 -10.68 26.03
C ALA A 668 -30.36 -11.87 25.19
N GLY A 669 -29.10 -11.83 24.72
CA GLY A 669 -28.53 -12.80 23.77
C GLY A 669 -27.72 -13.93 24.40
N GLY A 670 -27.16 -13.72 25.60
CA GLY A 670 -26.28 -14.66 26.27
C GLY A 670 -25.13 -13.92 26.97
N VAL A 671 -24.85 -14.27 28.23
CA VAL A 671 -24.00 -13.44 29.09
C VAL A 671 -22.53 -13.81 29.00
N ILE A 672 -21.71 -12.84 28.64
CA ILE A 672 -20.25 -12.87 28.77
C ILE A 672 -19.86 -12.01 29.97
N GLU A 673 -19.43 -12.65 31.05
CA GLU A 673 -19.15 -12.00 32.34
C GLU A 673 -18.16 -10.83 32.23
N ALA A 674 -17.10 -11.00 31.43
CA ALA A 674 -16.08 -9.96 31.26
C ALA A 674 -16.63 -8.68 30.61
N ILE A 675 -17.55 -8.81 29.64
CA ILE A 675 -18.18 -7.68 28.95
C ILE A 675 -19.16 -6.98 29.89
N LEU A 676 -20.03 -7.77 30.54
CA LEU A 676 -21.00 -7.25 31.48
C LEU A 676 -20.32 -6.52 32.66
N LEU A 677 -19.21 -7.06 33.19
CA LEU A 677 -18.45 -6.43 34.26
C LEU A 677 -17.83 -5.10 33.83
N LYS A 678 -17.26 -5.04 32.62
CA LYS A 678 -16.73 -3.80 32.03
C LYS A 678 -17.83 -2.74 31.95
N ASP A 679 -19.01 -3.10 31.44
CA ASP A 679 -20.13 -2.18 31.30
C ASP A 679 -20.62 -1.65 32.66
N ILE A 680 -20.69 -2.53 33.67
CA ILE A 680 -21.02 -2.14 35.05
C ILE A 680 -20.01 -1.13 35.60
N VAL A 681 -18.71 -1.40 35.47
CA VAL A 681 -17.65 -0.53 36.00
C VAL A 681 -17.69 0.84 35.33
N VAL A 682 -17.85 0.90 34.01
CA VAL A 682 -17.92 2.18 33.30
C VAL A 682 -19.16 2.97 33.71
N LEU A 683 -20.33 2.34 33.83
CA LEU A 683 -21.54 3.01 34.31
C LEU A 683 -21.43 3.49 35.77
N LEU A 684 -20.72 2.75 36.63
CA LEU A 684 -20.40 3.19 37.99
C LEU A 684 -19.48 4.43 38.01
N ILE A 685 -18.58 4.56 37.03
CA ILE A 685 -17.77 5.78 36.87
C ILE A 685 -18.68 6.97 36.57
N TYR A 686 -19.64 6.87 35.64
CA TYR A 686 -20.60 7.95 35.38
C TYR A 686 -21.45 8.30 36.60
N PHE A 687 -21.89 7.30 37.36
CA PHE A 687 -22.64 7.52 38.61
C PHE A 687 -21.80 8.32 39.62
N THR A 688 -20.56 7.90 39.85
CA THR A 688 -19.62 8.58 40.76
C THR A 688 -19.30 10.01 40.28
N LEU A 689 -19.01 10.19 38.99
CA LEU A 689 -18.73 11.50 38.40
C LEU A 689 -19.92 12.47 38.55
N SER A 690 -21.14 11.97 38.42
CA SER A 690 -22.36 12.77 38.63
C SER A 690 -22.46 13.27 40.08
N ILE A 691 -22.17 12.42 41.05
CA ILE A 691 -22.14 12.81 42.46
C ILE A 691 -21.06 13.87 42.71
N LEU A 692 -19.84 13.67 42.18
CA LEU A 692 -18.75 14.63 42.32
C LEU A 692 -19.11 15.99 41.71
N LEU A 693 -19.73 15.99 40.52
CA LEU A 693 -20.21 17.19 39.86
C LEU A 693 -21.21 17.96 40.74
N ALA A 694 -22.17 17.25 41.34
CA ALA A 694 -23.12 17.84 42.27
C ALA A 694 -22.45 18.44 43.51
N LEU A 695 -21.54 17.71 44.15
CA LEU A 695 -20.93 18.15 45.40
C LEU A 695 -20.01 19.37 45.20
N LEU A 696 -19.29 19.44 44.08
CA LEU A 696 -18.34 20.52 43.80
C LEU A 696 -19.01 21.78 43.25
N LEU A 697 -19.93 21.62 42.29
CA LEU A 697 -20.44 22.75 41.51
C LEU A 697 -21.77 23.30 42.02
N LYS A 698 -22.61 22.49 42.68
CA LYS A 698 -23.96 22.93 43.08
C LYS A 698 -23.94 24.19 43.93
N LYS A 699 -23.04 24.29 44.92
CA LYS A 699 -22.94 25.50 45.78
C LYS A 699 -22.59 26.76 44.97
N LYS A 700 -21.72 26.65 43.97
CA LYS A 700 -21.26 27.79 43.16
C LYS A 700 -22.34 28.18 42.14
N LEU A 701 -22.90 27.21 41.44
CA LEU A 701 -23.85 27.42 40.35
C LEU A 701 -25.27 27.74 40.83
N ASP A 702 -25.70 27.28 42.00
CA ASP A 702 -27.00 27.66 42.59
C ASP A 702 -27.15 29.18 42.72
N LYS A 703 -26.05 29.91 43.02
CA LYS A 703 -26.07 31.37 43.14
C LYS A 703 -26.25 32.05 41.77
N ILE A 704 -25.62 31.50 40.73
CA ILE A 704 -25.66 32.01 39.36
C ILE A 704 -27.01 31.70 38.73
N ASN A 705 -27.50 30.46 38.87
CA ASN A 705 -28.79 30.04 38.35
C ASN A 705 -29.96 30.82 38.96
N LYS A 706 -29.93 31.14 40.26
CA LYS A 706 -30.98 31.98 40.86
C LYS A 706 -31.08 33.36 40.20
N ASN A 707 -29.95 33.98 39.86
CA ASN A 707 -29.93 35.24 39.14
C ASN A 707 -30.40 35.10 37.69
N PHE A 708 -29.96 34.04 37.00
CA PHE A 708 -30.38 33.75 35.62
C PHE A 708 -31.89 33.47 35.53
N VAL A 709 -32.42 32.61 36.39
CA VAL A 709 -33.86 32.29 36.45
C VAL A 709 -34.68 33.53 36.80
N ARG A 710 -34.21 34.40 37.71
CA ARG A 710 -34.89 35.66 38.01
C ARG A 710 -34.99 36.54 36.76
N LYS A 711 -33.88 36.79 36.06
CA LYS A 711 -33.87 37.57 34.81
C LYS A 711 -34.69 36.92 33.69
N PHE A 712 -34.68 35.59 33.61
CA PHE A 712 -35.45 34.88 32.59
C PHE A 712 -36.96 34.94 32.89
N LYS A 713 -37.38 34.91 34.16
CA LYS A 713 -38.76 35.18 34.56
C LYS A 713 -39.18 36.63 34.27
N GLU A 714 -38.28 37.60 34.46
CA GLU A 714 -38.50 39.00 34.08
C GLU A 714 -38.75 39.17 32.56
N SER A 715 -38.36 38.22 31.72
CA SER A 715 -38.63 38.28 30.27
C SER A 715 -40.08 37.98 29.86
N GLY A 716 -40.90 37.39 30.75
CA GLY A 716 -42.29 37.01 30.47
C GLY A 716 -42.47 35.80 29.53
N VAL A 717 -41.39 35.17 29.06
CA VAL A 717 -41.43 34.06 28.07
C VAL A 717 -41.64 32.69 28.73
N VAL A 718 -41.59 32.60 30.06
CA VAL A 718 -41.74 31.35 30.83
C VAL A 718 -42.78 31.52 31.93
N GLY A 719 -43.66 30.51 32.07
CA GLY A 719 -44.66 30.46 33.15
C GLY A 719 -44.05 30.31 34.55
N GLU A 720 -44.81 30.71 35.57
CA GLU A 720 -44.38 30.76 36.98
C GLU A 720 -43.90 29.43 37.57
#